data_AF-A0A6M3HVM2-F1
#
_entry.id   AF-A0A6M3HVM2-F1
#
_cell.length_a   1.000
_cell.length_b   1.000
_cell.length_c   1.000
_cell.angle_alpha   90.00
_cell.angle_beta   90.00
_cell.angle_gamma   90.00
#
_symmetry.space_group_name_H-M   'P 1'
#
loop_
_entity.id
_entity.type
_entity.pdbx_description
1 polymer ?
#
loop_
_entity_poly.entity_id
_entity_poly.type
_entity_poly.pdbx_seq_one_letter_code
_entity_poly.pdbx_strand_id
1 'polypeptide(L)'
;MKKNLPRKKVYLLLLSLLIVIIGFIILSKNTELSVQPSEMIGKQKEKPAKSILESPHKKLLPDRIIGGFLDMMALSSANNIDMKKVADDGYNVIIIANTEVYGTDINFSSNSLAGVSNQEFEKKIAEAKSAGLDVILGVGGIPNTFYPGGQKNEVGPKVIGEDLTDAQINTLAENIVKFLKKYDINGIVFGIRRYISPAFLNKLIAKIKHADSNLAIIVSPKVNDYKLVTTGHSEDYSSAIKSGNVDYLFIQEYDEYPQYDPNFISESYDKIIQNAEVPFKTKVLIMEPTDPLAGGGVNTVYHPMADATNSLTTSQAVALMLPQLEKIKLKPRFSGIVGWTLNADYTSGLYDDADHKAGSFALGLRNCIYKNICDPRVKIIKGPVVAGFLPLWGKNSTYNISGRQLNSSPISIKMPEDKEYCDENPQVCKYNVFIVAYLTYSSSGGFKFTFNQENGDSKEIYSPQDLKEFIGYMKQKGKHVIVSIGGKFSYIEWQEFDFDELEKIVGDYGFDGVNFDLSPSDLPQNKQMTQQAAKKIIEFVKHMKTTKPDFWLTFSPVWTYIVAPLDKNGEDNIYRNQSYADLMDEIGVNNIDYIWLNTYGHSGMAGILGFYKDPKGNYLKVTSNDGYPSFMASLAWALTTQQGYDANKPKYEVDRVPKIPADKLIFTIPAIEGVTARGLTYALSANDIKATVELMEKHQASFGGFALWSIDFDAMKINQGELSAGYSHQPWSTTDAIASIKLPPVISKVIYKSSINKNSSKKNYSDGSLITSTLINYPDGIGTYGAGTIVSYQAAEYKCISTLVASLCNDKMYMPNGLYGKLAWEKVQKDSVVDDSTFTNKPEIIMVNGAYKYPSGIGSYRDAEVVVNGDKKYECIPGNQDLCNNLTYAPYGDKSYLAWSDITKATNVERSTIDSKVKKPKAAEYVYPDGIISYAGGTTVSIGNDLYRCKVGPESRLCSIEAFDPSGDYGTDAWVKIN
;
A
#
# COMPACT_ATOMS: atom_id res chain seq x y z
N MET A 1 -23.89 53.31 -41.25
CA MET A 1 -23.27 54.64 -41.53
C MET A 1 -21.74 54.51 -41.51
N LYS A 2 -21.04 55.33 -42.31
CA LYS A 2 -19.60 55.71 -42.30
C LYS A 2 -18.82 55.34 -40.99
N LYS A 3 -17.55 54.86 -41.00
CA LYS A 3 -16.37 55.22 -41.83
C LYS A 3 -15.24 54.14 -41.85
N ASN A 4 -14.29 54.31 -42.78
CA ASN A 4 -13.31 53.38 -43.38
C ASN A 4 -11.91 53.18 -42.71
N LEU A 5 -11.30 51.99 -42.99
CA LEU A 5 -9.88 51.65 -43.32
C LEU A 5 -8.70 51.89 -42.33
N PRO A 6 -7.48 51.28 -42.51
CA PRO A 6 -7.02 50.27 -43.50
C PRO A 6 -6.21 49.04 -42.96
N ARG A 7 -6.02 48.02 -43.81
CA ARG A 7 -5.02 46.93 -43.67
C ARG A 7 -3.59 47.38 -44.07
N LYS A 8 -2.53 46.95 -43.34
CA LYS A 8 -1.19 46.53 -43.85
C LYS A 8 -0.22 46.11 -42.70
N LYS A 9 0.78 45.26 -43.03
CA LYS A 9 1.96 44.81 -42.23
C LYS A 9 1.79 43.62 -41.24
N VAL A 10 1.83 42.38 -41.73
CA VAL A 10 2.41 41.20 -41.02
C VAL A 10 3.13 40.26 -42.00
N TYR A 11 4.00 40.80 -42.87
CA TYR A 11 4.78 40.01 -43.84
C TYR A 11 6.22 40.52 -44.01
N LEU A 12 6.79 41.11 -42.95
CA LEU A 12 8.12 41.74 -43.01
C LEU A 12 8.98 41.59 -41.73
N LEU A 13 8.72 40.53 -40.95
CA LEU A 13 9.46 40.23 -39.69
C LEU A 13 10.08 38.82 -39.66
N LEU A 14 9.87 38.01 -40.70
CA LEU A 14 10.46 36.67 -40.87
C LEU A 14 11.62 36.63 -41.89
N LEU A 15 11.98 37.76 -42.53
CA LEU A 15 13.08 37.82 -43.50
C LEU A 15 14.35 38.52 -42.98
N SER A 16 14.29 39.19 -41.83
CA SER A 16 15.40 39.98 -41.27
C SER A 16 16.29 39.22 -40.27
N LEU A 17 15.89 38.02 -39.83
CA LEU A 17 16.70 37.20 -38.92
C LEU A 17 17.65 36.21 -39.63
N LEU A 18 17.40 35.90 -40.91
CA LEU A 18 18.15 34.87 -41.65
C LEU A 18 19.46 35.38 -42.31
N ILE A 19 19.64 36.70 -42.40
CA ILE A 19 20.77 37.34 -43.13
C ILE A 19 21.97 37.64 -42.20
N VAL A 20 21.78 37.65 -40.87
CA VAL A 20 22.85 37.95 -39.91
C VAL A 20 23.77 36.75 -39.62
N ILE A 21 23.29 35.52 -39.82
CA ILE A 21 24.00 34.29 -39.40
C ILE A 21 25.04 33.82 -40.43
N ILE A 22 24.95 34.24 -41.70
CA ILE A 22 25.84 33.77 -42.79
C ILE A 22 27.07 34.69 -42.97
N GLY A 23 27.09 35.88 -42.36
CA GLY A 23 28.13 36.90 -42.57
C GLY A 23 29.44 36.75 -41.76
N PHE A 24 29.50 35.88 -40.75
CA PHE A 24 30.61 35.88 -39.76
C PHE A 24 31.60 34.70 -39.86
N ILE A 25 31.48 33.84 -40.88
CA ILE A 25 32.30 32.62 -41.01
C ILE A 25 33.56 32.81 -41.88
N ILE A 26 33.72 33.95 -42.57
CA ILE A 26 34.84 34.18 -43.50
C ILE A 26 35.47 35.57 -43.30
N LEU A 27 36.33 35.73 -42.27
CA LEU A 27 37.45 36.70 -42.25
C LEU A 27 38.24 36.65 -40.92
N SER A 28 39.28 35.82 -40.85
CA SER A 28 40.61 36.16 -40.29
C SER A 28 41.52 34.92 -40.24
N LYS A 29 42.70 35.03 -40.87
CA LYS A 29 43.78 34.05 -40.82
C LYS A 29 45.08 34.83 -40.66
N ASN A 30 45.95 34.38 -39.75
CA ASN A 30 47.33 34.84 -39.51
C ASN A 30 47.43 36.29 -38.98
N THR A 31 48.14 36.59 -37.89
CA THR A 31 49.58 36.33 -37.67
C THR A 31 49.95 36.14 -36.18
N GLU A 32 51.04 35.41 -35.93
CA GLU A 32 51.67 35.28 -34.61
C GLU A 32 52.57 36.48 -34.27
N LEU A 33 52.71 36.81 -32.98
CA LEU A 33 53.98 37.26 -32.39
C LEU A 33 53.95 37.12 -30.85
N SER A 34 55.14 37.12 -30.24
CA SER A 34 55.46 36.38 -29.02
C SER A 34 55.46 37.19 -27.71
N VAL A 35 55.67 36.46 -26.60
CA VAL A 35 56.40 36.80 -25.34
C VAL A 35 55.60 36.47 -24.06
N GLN A 36 56.06 35.45 -23.34
CA GLN A 36 55.89 35.21 -21.89
C GLN A 36 57.04 35.91 -21.12
N PRO A 37 57.05 36.04 -19.76
CA PRO A 37 56.11 35.51 -18.76
C PRO A 37 55.68 36.52 -17.66
N SER A 38 54.71 36.16 -16.81
CA SER A 38 54.82 36.17 -15.33
C SER A 38 53.49 35.79 -14.66
N GLU A 39 53.57 35.34 -13.41
CA GLU A 39 52.47 34.69 -12.66
C GLU A 39 51.43 35.69 -12.14
N MET A 40 50.15 35.29 -12.08
CA MET A 40 49.39 35.31 -10.82
C MET A 40 48.10 34.46 -10.90
N ILE A 41 47.63 34.04 -9.73
CA ILE A 41 46.66 32.95 -9.53
C ILE A 41 45.22 33.38 -9.80
N GLY A 42 44.47 32.58 -10.57
CA GLY A 42 43.03 32.77 -10.79
C GLY A 42 42.31 31.45 -11.14
N LYS A 43 41.38 31.02 -10.28
CA LYS A 43 40.63 29.75 -10.42
C LYS A 43 39.84 29.70 -11.73
N GLN A 44 40.09 28.71 -12.60
CA GLN A 44 39.20 28.38 -13.71
C GLN A 44 38.27 27.22 -13.36
N LYS A 45 37.02 27.32 -13.81
CA LYS A 45 36.03 26.24 -13.75
C LYS A 45 36.45 25.13 -14.71
N GLU A 46 36.55 23.90 -14.22
CA GLU A 46 36.63 22.74 -15.09
C GLU A 46 35.35 22.62 -15.92
N LYS A 47 35.50 22.37 -17.22
CA LYS A 47 34.40 21.87 -18.05
C LYS A 47 34.10 20.44 -17.58
N PRO A 48 32.83 20.06 -17.35
CA PRO A 48 32.52 18.68 -17.03
C PRO A 48 33.00 17.78 -18.16
N ALA A 49 33.80 16.78 -17.80
CA ALA A 49 34.15 15.71 -18.73
C ALA A 49 32.86 15.10 -19.28
N LYS A 50 32.83 14.82 -20.59
CA LYS A 50 31.82 13.91 -21.14
C LYS A 50 31.89 12.62 -20.33
N SER A 51 30.84 12.30 -19.59
CA SER A 51 30.70 10.96 -19.05
C SER A 51 30.69 10.02 -20.26
N ILE A 52 31.75 9.23 -20.36
CA ILE A 52 31.68 7.97 -21.08
C ILE A 52 30.69 7.17 -20.25
N LEU A 53 29.45 7.03 -20.75
CA LEU A 53 28.55 6.03 -20.20
C LEU A 53 29.32 4.72 -20.22
N GLU A 54 29.46 4.09 -19.06
CA GLU A 54 29.88 2.70 -19.03
C GLU A 54 28.91 1.92 -19.90
N SER A 55 29.45 1.08 -20.79
CA SER A 55 28.64 0.17 -21.58
C SER A 55 27.71 -0.60 -20.64
N PRO A 56 26.43 -0.83 -21.00
CA PRO A 56 25.62 -1.78 -20.25
C PRO A 56 26.42 -3.07 -20.09
N HIS A 57 26.54 -3.57 -18.86
CA HIS A 57 27.33 -4.77 -18.57
C HIS A 57 26.86 -5.90 -19.49
N LYS A 58 27.77 -6.34 -20.37
CA LYS A 58 27.50 -7.45 -21.28
C LYS A 58 27.21 -8.69 -20.44
N LYS A 59 26.00 -9.24 -20.59
CA LYS A 59 25.59 -10.45 -19.86
C LYS A 59 26.51 -11.62 -20.24
N LEU A 60 27.06 -12.29 -19.23
CA LEU A 60 28.00 -13.40 -19.39
C LEU A 60 27.29 -14.73 -19.60
N LEU A 61 26.17 -14.92 -18.90
CA LEU A 61 25.20 -16.02 -19.02
C LEU A 61 23.77 -15.42 -18.87
N PRO A 62 22.70 -16.20 -19.10
CA PRO A 62 21.32 -15.73 -18.93
C PRO A 62 21.01 -15.24 -17.50
N ASP A 63 20.08 -14.30 -17.35
CA ASP A 63 19.72 -13.74 -16.02
C ASP A 63 19.15 -14.80 -15.07
N ARG A 64 18.40 -15.75 -15.65
CA ARG A 64 17.78 -16.88 -14.98
C ARG A 64 18.29 -18.18 -15.60
N ILE A 65 18.72 -19.11 -14.78
CA ILE A 65 19.43 -20.32 -15.22
C ILE A 65 18.76 -21.58 -14.67
N ILE A 66 18.46 -22.53 -15.55
CA ILE A 66 18.39 -23.95 -15.20
C ILE A 66 19.59 -24.61 -15.87
N GLY A 67 20.61 -24.88 -15.07
CA GLY A 67 21.87 -25.47 -15.50
C GLY A 67 21.86 -26.99 -15.34
N GLY A 68 22.56 -27.71 -16.22
CA GLY A 68 22.73 -29.17 -16.09
C GLY A 68 24.18 -29.57 -16.26
N PHE A 69 24.73 -30.33 -15.31
CA PHE A 69 26.03 -30.99 -15.49
C PHE A 69 25.88 -32.20 -16.41
N LEU A 70 26.69 -32.26 -17.45
CA LEU A 70 26.88 -33.43 -18.31
C LEU A 70 28.18 -34.10 -17.91
N ASP A 71 28.14 -35.32 -17.38
CA ASP A 71 29.34 -36.12 -17.13
C ASP A 71 29.72 -36.93 -18.38
N MET A 72 30.78 -36.49 -19.04
CA MET A 72 31.38 -37.15 -20.20
C MET A 72 32.22 -38.38 -19.83
N MET A 73 32.52 -38.62 -18.55
CA MET A 73 33.14 -39.88 -18.11
C MET A 73 32.16 -41.05 -18.22
N ALA A 74 30.88 -40.81 -17.98
CA ALA A 74 29.78 -41.73 -18.24
C ALA A 74 29.33 -41.70 -19.71
N LEU A 75 30.26 -41.86 -20.66
CA LEU A 75 30.03 -41.61 -22.11
C LEU A 75 28.78 -42.30 -22.70
N SER A 76 28.45 -43.53 -22.28
CA SER A 76 27.27 -44.25 -22.77
C SER A 76 25.95 -43.58 -22.40
N SER A 77 25.88 -42.88 -21.26
CA SER A 77 24.71 -42.08 -20.89
C SER A 77 24.75 -40.74 -21.62
N ALA A 78 25.88 -40.02 -21.57
CA ALA A 78 26.05 -38.72 -22.21
C ALA A 78 25.71 -38.73 -23.71
N ASN A 79 26.12 -39.78 -24.45
CA ASN A 79 25.86 -39.89 -25.88
C ASN A 79 24.38 -40.05 -26.24
N ASN A 80 23.57 -40.65 -25.36
CA ASN A 80 22.15 -40.88 -25.58
C ASN A 80 21.27 -39.64 -25.28
N ILE A 81 21.84 -38.56 -24.72
CA ILE A 81 21.12 -37.33 -24.39
C ILE A 81 20.97 -36.45 -25.63
N ASP A 82 19.73 -36.17 -26.03
CA ASP A 82 19.39 -35.18 -27.05
C ASP A 82 19.40 -33.77 -26.47
N MET A 83 20.40 -32.96 -26.86
CA MET A 83 20.56 -31.59 -26.41
C MET A 83 19.42 -30.67 -26.83
N LYS A 84 18.68 -30.98 -27.91
CA LYS A 84 17.49 -30.22 -28.28
C LYS A 84 16.36 -30.47 -27.28
N LYS A 85 16.11 -31.73 -26.92
CA LYS A 85 15.13 -32.06 -25.88
C LYS A 85 15.49 -31.41 -24.53
N VAL A 86 16.78 -31.40 -24.17
CA VAL A 86 17.30 -30.71 -22.97
C VAL A 86 16.90 -29.22 -22.97
N ALA A 87 17.06 -28.53 -24.10
CA ALA A 87 16.62 -27.13 -24.26
C ALA A 87 15.09 -26.97 -24.20
N ASP A 88 14.35 -27.82 -24.94
CA ASP A 88 12.88 -27.77 -25.03
C ASP A 88 12.18 -28.05 -23.67
N ASP A 89 12.75 -28.93 -22.84
CA ASP A 89 12.27 -29.20 -21.49
C ASP A 89 12.52 -28.01 -20.53
N GLY A 90 13.62 -27.28 -20.74
CA GLY A 90 13.83 -25.97 -20.13
C GLY A 90 15.22 -25.70 -19.54
N TYR A 91 16.24 -26.52 -19.82
CA TYR A 91 17.62 -26.15 -19.52
C TYR A 91 18.07 -25.02 -20.45
N ASN A 92 18.95 -24.13 -19.98
CA ASN A 92 19.55 -23.08 -20.82
C ASN A 92 21.07 -22.96 -20.67
N VAL A 93 21.68 -23.67 -19.72
CA VAL A 93 23.12 -23.73 -19.51
C VAL A 93 23.56 -25.18 -19.34
N ILE A 94 24.61 -25.61 -20.04
CA ILE A 94 25.20 -26.94 -19.90
C ILE A 94 26.63 -26.84 -19.37
N ILE A 95 26.93 -27.59 -18.32
CA ILE A 95 28.26 -27.68 -17.74
C ILE A 95 28.89 -29.00 -18.16
N ILE A 96 29.85 -28.94 -19.07
CA ILE A 96 30.57 -30.12 -19.59
C ILE A 96 31.65 -30.52 -18.57
N ALA A 97 31.37 -31.58 -17.81
CA ALA A 97 32.33 -32.26 -16.95
C ALA A 97 32.81 -33.55 -17.65
N ASN A 98 33.98 -34.12 -17.38
CA ASN A 98 35.06 -33.64 -16.55
C ASN A 98 36.26 -33.26 -17.45
N THR A 99 36.72 -32.01 -17.38
CA THR A 99 37.93 -31.55 -18.09
C THR A 99 39.14 -31.63 -17.16
N GLU A 100 40.32 -31.99 -17.69
CA GLU A 100 41.54 -32.18 -16.90
C GLU A 100 42.53 -31.02 -17.04
N VAL A 101 43.19 -30.68 -15.93
CA VAL A 101 44.27 -29.70 -15.85
C VAL A 101 45.47 -30.35 -15.20
N TYR A 102 46.61 -30.38 -15.91
CA TYR A 102 47.89 -30.90 -15.43
C TYR A 102 49.01 -29.94 -15.86
N GLY A 103 50.01 -29.74 -15.01
CA GLY A 103 51.08 -28.75 -15.27
C GLY A 103 50.50 -27.34 -15.45
N THR A 104 50.67 -26.76 -16.64
CA THR A 104 50.04 -25.49 -17.06
C THR A 104 48.96 -25.67 -18.14
N ASP A 105 48.61 -26.92 -18.47
CA ASP A 105 47.79 -27.24 -19.64
C ASP A 105 46.40 -27.73 -19.23
N ILE A 106 45.41 -27.41 -20.05
CA ILE A 106 44.02 -27.86 -19.93
C ILE A 106 43.66 -28.70 -21.16
N ASN A 107 43.02 -29.84 -20.94
CA ASN A 107 42.59 -30.77 -21.98
C ASN A 107 41.26 -31.42 -21.60
N PHE A 108 40.48 -31.87 -22.59
CA PHE A 108 39.38 -32.80 -22.30
C PHE A 108 39.93 -34.08 -21.66
N SER A 109 39.18 -34.69 -20.73
CA SER A 109 39.68 -35.90 -20.07
C SER A 109 39.86 -37.03 -21.06
N SER A 110 41.10 -37.50 -21.15
CA SER A 110 41.49 -38.64 -21.97
C SER A 110 41.57 -39.89 -21.09
N ASN A 111 40.52 -40.71 -21.13
CA ASN A 111 40.47 -42.03 -20.50
C ASN A 111 40.28 -43.13 -21.57
N SER A 112 41.37 -43.80 -21.93
CA SER A 112 41.38 -44.88 -22.92
C SER A 112 40.57 -46.11 -22.50
N LEU A 113 40.31 -46.31 -21.20
CA LEU A 113 39.43 -47.39 -20.71
C LEU A 113 37.94 -47.07 -20.87
N ALA A 114 37.57 -45.79 -20.96
CA ALA A 114 36.19 -45.32 -21.15
C ALA A 114 35.87 -44.95 -22.61
N GLY A 115 36.85 -45.05 -23.53
CA GLY A 115 36.67 -44.77 -24.96
C GLY A 115 36.44 -43.29 -25.31
N VAL A 116 36.60 -42.37 -24.35
CA VAL A 116 36.29 -40.95 -24.57
C VAL A 116 37.37 -40.30 -25.44
N SER A 117 36.95 -39.75 -26.57
CA SER A 117 37.80 -38.97 -27.48
C SER A 117 37.41 -37.49 -27.44
N ASN A 118 38.34 -36.61 -27.83
CA ASN A 118 38.06 -35.18 -27.97
C ASN A 118 36.88 -34.92 -28.94
N GLN A 119 36.65 -35.80 -29.92
CA GLN A 119 35.56 -35.66 -30.88
C GLN A 119 34.17 -35.78 -30.24
N GLU A 120 34.00 -36.59 -29.18
CA GLU A 120 32.71 -36.69 -28.49
C GLU A 120 32.41 -35.45 -27.64
N PHE A 121 33.43 -34.87 -27.00
CA PHE A 121 33.31 -33.55 -26.36
C PHE A 121 32.95 -32.46 -27.38
N GLU A 122 33.71 -32.36 -28.47
CA GLU A 122 33.47 -31.38 -29.55
C GLU A 122 32.07 -31.52 -30.17
N LYS A 123 31.60 -32.75 -30.37
CA LYS A 123 30.24 -33.08 -30.82
C LYS A 123 29.17 -32.62 -29.82
N LYS A 124 29.27 -32.98 -28.53
CA LYS A 124 28.27 -32.58 -27.52
C LYS A 124 28.22 -31.06 -27.31
N ILE A 125 29.36 -30.37 -27.38
CA ILE A 125 29.43 -28.91 -27.38
C ILE A 125 28.70 -28.32 -28.61
N ALA A 126 28.90 -28.89 -29.80
CA ALA A 126 28.21 -28.44 -31.02
C ALA A 126 26.70 -28.73 -31.00
N GLU A 127 26.27 -29.87 -30.47
CA GLU A 127 24.86 -30.21 -30.25
C GLU A 127 24.19 -29.22 -29.30
N ALA A 128 24.81 -28.93 -28.14
CA ALA A 128 24.27 -27.99 -27.15
C ALA A 128 24.09 -26.58 -27.72
N LYS A 129 25.10 -26.06 -28.43
CA LYS A 129 25.03 -24.74 -29.08
C LYS A 129 23.99 -24.68 -30.19
N SER A 130 23.85 -25.75 -30.96
CA SER A 130 22.83 -25.85 -32.02
C SER A 130 21.41 -25.86 -31.45
N ALA A 131 21.23 -26.30 -30.19
CA ALA A 131 19.99 -26.17 -29.42
C ALA A 131 19.81 -24.80 -28.73
N GLY A 132 20.77 -23.88 -28.84
CA GLY A 132 20.71 -22.55 -28.23
C GLY A 132 21.12 -22.50 -26.75
N LEU A 133 21.85 -23.51 -26.26
CA LEU A 133 22.32 -23.60 -24.88
C LEU A 133 23.69 -22.90 -24.72
N ASP A 134 23.86 -22.12 -23.66
CA ASP A 134 25.19 -21.63 -23.26
C ASP A 134 26.03 -22.78 -22.68
N VAL A 135 27.32 -22.83 -23.02
CA VAL A 135 28.20 -23.96 -22.67
C VAL A 135 29.32 -23.50 -21.76
N ILE A 136 29.52 -24.24 -20.67
CA ILE A 136 30.51 -23.97 -19.61
C ILE A 136 31.35 -25.22 -19.37
N LEU A 137 32.62 -25.06 -18.99
CA LEU A 137 33.54 -26.18 -18.74
C LEU A 137 33.70 -26.47 -17.24
N GLY A 138 33.59 -27.73 -16.82
CA GLY A 138 33.81 -28.16 -15.43
C GLY A 138 35.21 -28.75 -15.19
N VAL A 139 35.89 -28.28 -14.16
CA VAL A 139 37.16 -28.83 -13.64
C VAL A 139 37.08 -29.09 -12.13
N GLY A 140 37.74 -30.13 -11.64
CA GLY A 140 37.67 -30.57 -10.24
C GLY A 140 36.88 -31.87 -10.11
N GLY A 141 35.86 -31.92 -9.27
CA GLY A 141 34.99 -33.08 -9.08
C GLY A 141 35.55 -34.17 -8.18
N ILE A 142 34.90 -35.33 -8.19
CA ILE A 142 35.33 -36.57 -7.55
C ILE A 142 35.24 -37.69 -8.62
N PRO A 143 36.36 -38.27 -9.08
CA PRO A 143 37.74 -37.91 -8.76
C PRO A 143 38.11 -36.49 -9.24
N ASN A 144 38.97 -35.80 -8.50
CA ASN A 144 39.42 -34.44 -8.85
C ASN A 144 40.26 -34.47 -10.14
N THR A 145 39.97 -33.59 -11.09
CA THR A 145 40.67 -33.45 -12.38
C THR A 145 41.59 -32.23 -12.49
N PHE A 146 41.71 -31.44 -11.42
CA PHE A 146 42.44 -30.17 -11.41
C PHE A 146 43.75 -30.28 -10.60
N TYR A 147 44.88 -30.44 -11.30
CA TYR A 147 46.23 -30.62 -10.74
C TYR A 147 47.26 -29.69 -11.39
N PRO A 148 47.10 -28.35 -11.29
CA PRO A 148 48.11 -27.42 -11.78
C PRO A 148 49.46 -27.68 -11.11
N GLY A 149 50.53 -27.65 -11.90
CA GLY A 149 51.90 -28.00 -11.52
C GLY A 149 52.22 -29.50 -11.45
N GLY A 150 51.24 -30.39 -11.28
CA GLY A 150 51.44 -31.84 -11.22
C GLY A 150 51.40 -32.54 -12.58
N GLN A 151 52.10 -33.68 -12.73
CA GLN A 151 52.05 -34.50 -13.95
C GLN A 151 50.90 -35.52 -13.91
N LYS A 152 50.45 -35.96 -15.09
CA LYS A 152 49.44 -37.02 -15.21
C LYS A 152 50.02 -38.35 -14.73
N ASN A 153 49.27 -39.07 -13.90
CA ASN A 153 49.64 -40.32 -13.20
C ASN A 153 50.61 -40.17 -12.00
N GLU A 154 50.97 -38.95 -11.58
CA GLU A 154 51.68 -38.74 -10.30
C GLU A 154 50.70 -38.57 -9.13
N VAL A 155 51.20 -38.71 -7.90
CA VAL A 155 50.44 -38.40 -6.69
C VAL A 155 50.28 -36.88 -6.60
N GLY A 156 49.04 -36.40 -6.73
CA GLY A 156 48.73 -34.96 -6.67
C GLY A 156 49.17 -34.30 -5.35
N PRO A 157 49.45 -32.98 -5.36
CA PRO A 157 49.94 -32.26 -4.19
C PRO A 157 48.92 -32.28 -3.04
N LYS A 158 49.42 -32.18 -1.80
CA LYS A 158 48.57 -32.12 -0.60
C LYS A 158 47.68 -30.87 -0.58
N VAL A 159 48.23 -29.74 -1.01
CA VAL A 159 47.53 -28.47 -1.23
C VAL A 159 47.80 -28.05 -2.66
N ILE A 160 46.75 -27.88 -3.46
CA ILE A 160 46.87 -27.47 -4.86
C ILE A 160 47.35 -26.01 -4.90
N GLY A 161 48.30 -25.69 -5.78
CA GLY A 161 48.69 -24.29 -6.03
C GLY A 161 49.73 -23.68 -5.09
N GLU A 162 50.23 -24.41 -4.08
CA GLU A 162 51.17 -23.87 -3.08
C GLU A 162 52.54 -23.51 -3.68
N ASP A 163 53.12 -24.39 -4.50
CA ASP A 163 54.47 -24.24 -5.07
C ASP A 163 54.51 -23.55 -6.45
N LEU A 164 53.39 -23.01 -6.96
CA LEU A 164 53.34 -22.42 -8.31
C LEU A 164 53.84 -20.97 -8.34
N THR A 165 54.80 -20.70 -9.22
CA THR A 165 55.30 -19.34 -9.49
C THR A 165 54.26 -18.50 -10.25
N ASP A 166 54.30 -17.18 -10.07
CA ASP A 166 53.40 -16.26 -10.80
C ASP A 166 53.49 -16.39 -12.33
N ALA A 167 54.66 -16.81 -12.86
CA ALA A 167 54.83 -17.12 -14.27
C ALA A 167 53.99 -18.34 -14.69
N GLN A 168 54.04 -19.44 -13.94
CA GLN A 168 53.22 -20.64 -14.20
C GLN A 168 51.71 -20.34 -14.06
N ILE A 169 51.33 -19.50 -13.09
CA ILE A 169 49.93 -19.06 -12.91
C ILE A 169 49.45 -18.26 -14.14
N ASN A 170 50.27 -17.35 -14.67
CA ASN A 170 49.94 -16.61 -15.89
C ASN A 170 49.79 -17.56 -17.09
N THR A 171 50.75 -18.46 -17.32
CA THR A 171 50.72 -19.43 -18.43
C THR A 171 49.48 -20.33 -18.36
N LEU A 172 49.11 -20.81 -17.16
CA LEU A 172 47.90 -21.59 -16.94
C LEU A 172 46.64 -20.77 -17.27
N ALA A 173 46.56 -19.51 -16.83
CA ALA A 173 45.43 -18.63 -17.14
C ALA A 173 45.27 -18.41 -18.66
N GLU A 174 46.38 -18.11 -19.35
CA GLU A 174 46.41 -17.92 -20.81
C GLU A 174 46.00 -19.20 -21.56
N ASN A 175 46.48 -20.36 -21.12
CA ASN A 175 46.10 -21.66 -21.69
C ASN A 175 44.62 -21.98 -21.48
N ILE A 176 44.05 -21.68 -20.31
CA ILE A 176 42.61 -21.80 -20.04
C ILE A 176 41.81 -20.90 -21.00
N VAL A 177 42.15 -19.61 -21.10
CA VAL A 177 41.45 -18.68 -22.01
C VAL A 177 41.56 -19.13 -23.47
N LYS A 178 42.73 -19.60 -23.90
CA LYS A 178 42.96 -20.11 -25.26
C LYS A 178 42.14 -21.37 -25.55
N PHE A 179 42.03 -22.29 -24.60
CA PHE A 179 41.24 -23.51 -24.73
C PHE A 179 39.74 -23.20 -24.81
N LEU A 180 39.23 -22.37 -23.90
CA LEU A 180 37.83 -21.94 -23.90
C LEU A 180 37.47 -21.23 -25.22
N LYS A 181 38.34 -20.33 -25.72
CA LYS A 181 38.16 -19.67 -27.03
C LYS A 181 38.20 -20.62 -28.21
N LYS A 182 39.10 -21.61 -28.21
CA LYS A 182 39.19 -22.62 -29.28
C LYS A 182 37.88 -23.37 -29.48
N TYR A 183 37.17 -23.64 -28.38
CA TYR A 183 35.90 -24.37 -28.37
C TYR A 183 34.67 -23.46 -28.19
N ASP A 184 34.88 -22.13 -28.20
CA ASP A 184 33.85 -21.09 -28.05
C ASP A 184 32.99 -21.31 -26.79
N ILE A 185 33.63 -21.64 -25.67
CA ILE A 185 32.99 -21.95 -24.38
C ILE A 185 32.89 -20.66 -23.54
N ASN A 186 31.72 -20.40 -22.97
CA ASN A 186 31.35 -19.14 -22.32
C ASN A 186 32.00 -18.94 -20.93
N GLY A 187 32.52 -20.00 -20.29
CA GLY A 187 33.10 -19.91 -18.95
C GLY A 187 33.66 -21.21 -18.39
N ILE A 188 34.11 -21.14 -17.12
CA ILE A 188 34.70 -22.27 -16.38
C ILE A 188 34.18 -22.36 -14.94
N VAL A 189 33.87 -23.57 -14.50
CA VAL A 189 33.45 -23.94 -13.14
C VAL A 189 34.60 -24.65 -12.43
N PHE A 190 35.08 -24.05 -11.34
CA PHE A 190 36.00 -24.69 -10.40
C PHE A 190 35.22 -25.42 -9.31
N GLY A 191 34.95 -26.71 -9.51
CA GLY A 191 34.28 -27.61 -8.55
C GLY A 191 35.26 -28.45 -7.75
N ILE A 192 36.24 -27.82 -7.10
CA ILE A 192 37.40 -28.48 -6.47
C ILE A 192 36.96 -29.14 -5.15
N ARG A 193 37.40 -30.39 -4.92
CA ARG A 193 37.04 -31.22 -3.75
C ARG A 193 38.29 -31.64 -2.94
N ARG A 194 39.29 -30.75 -2.92
CA ARG A 194 40.63 -30.91 -2.33
C ARG A 194 41.09 -29.57 -1.76
N TYR A 195 42.05 -29.60 -0.82
CA TYR A 195 42.72 -28.40 -0.33
C TYR A 195 43.41 -27.64 -1.48
N ILE A 196 43.20 -26.34 -1.57
CA ILE A 196 43.82 -25.45 -2.56
C ILE A 196 44.26 -24.15 -1.88
N SER A 197 45.41 -23.61 -2.29
CA SER A 197 45.90 -22.32 -1.81
C SER A 197 44.91 -21.20 -2.21
N PRO A 198 44.29 -20.49 -1.26
CA PRO A 198 43.32 -19.42 -1.55
C PRO A 198 43.95 -18.28 -2.36
N ALA A 199 45.24 -18.01 -2.11
CA ALA A 199 46.02 -17.01 -2.83
C ALA A 199 46.26 -17.42 -4.29
N PHE A 200 46.56 -18.69 -4.55
CA PHE A 200 46.69 -19.22 -5.91
C PHE A 200 45.36 -19.13 -6.67
N LEU A 201 44.26 -19.61 -6.09
CA LEU A 201 42.95 -19.63 -6.76
C LEU A 201 42.48 -18.21 -7.10
N ASN A 202 42.61 -17.26 -6.16
CA ASN A 202 42.28 -15.86 -6.39
C ASN A 202 43.15 -15.23 -7.50
N LYS A 203 44.48 -15.47 -7.48
CA LYS A 203 45.39 -15.01 -8.55
C LYS A 203 45.01 -15.60 -9.91
N LEU A 204 44.78 -16.91 -10.00
CA LEU A 204 44.41 -17.58 -11.25
C LEU A 204 43.13 -16.99 -11.84
N ILE A 205 42.08 -16.85 -11.03
CA ILE A 205 40.79 -16.26 -11.44
C ILE A 205 40.99 -14.82 -11.94
N ALA A 206 41.71 -13.98 -11.19
CA ALA A 206 42.00 -12.61 -11.61
C ALA A 206 42.78 -12.54 -12.94
N LYS A 207 43.71 -13.49 -13.18
CA LYS A 207 44.46 -13.58 -14.43
C LYS A 207 43.61 -14.06 -15.60
N ILE A 208 42.67 -14.98 -15.39
CA ILE A 208 41.70 -15.37 -16.42
C ILE A 208 40.80 -14.19 -16.78
N LYS A 209 40.21 -13.48 -15.81
CA LYS A 209 39.39 -12.26 -16.07
C LYS A 209 40.19 -11.13 -16.75
N HIS A 210 41.50 -11.04 -16.49
CA HIS A 210 42.38 -10.06 -17.16
C HIS A 210 42.65 -10.44 -18.63
N ALA A 211 42.84 -11.72 -18.92
CA ALA A 211 43.04 -12.22 -20.28
C ALA A 211 41.74 -12.31 -21.11
N ASP A 212 40.59 -12.52 -20.47
CA ASP A 212 39.27 -12.20 -21.04
C ASP A 212 38.21 -11.93 -19.97
N SER A 213 37.67 -10.71 -19.95
CA SER A 213 36.62 -10.30 -19.02
C SER A 213 35.22 -10.83 -19.38
N ASN A 214 35.04 -11.32 -20.62
CA ASN A 214 33.78 -11.87 -21.13
C ASN A 214 33.56 -13.34 -20.76
N LEU A 215 34.55 -14.02 -20.15
CA LEU A 215 34.37 -15.38 -19.65
C LEU A 215 33.68 -15.33 -18.29
N ALA A 216 32.66 -16.16 -18.12
CA ALA A 216 32.05 -16.41 -16.82
C ALA A 216 33.01 -17.23 -15.94
N ILE A 217 33.32 -16.73 -14.76
CA ILE A 217 34.03 -17.48 -13.71
C ILE A 217 33.04 -17.95 -12.67
N ILE A 218 33.02 -19.26 -12.48
CA ILE A 218 32.13 -19.92 -11.54
C ILE A 218 32.97 -20.73 -10.55
N VAL A 219 32.58 -20.69 -9.27
CA VAL A 219 33.05 -21.67 -8.28
C VAL A 219 31.86 -22.49 -7.78
N SER A 220 32.09 -23.79 -7.57
CA SER A 220 31.09 -24.70 -7.01
C SER A 220 31.55 -25.22 -5.65
N PRO A 221 31.35 -24.47 -4.55
CA PRO A 221 31.68 -24.90 -3.21
C PRO A 221 30.66 -25.89 -2.65
N LYS A 222 31.09 -26.75 -1.72
CA LYS A 222 30.20 -27.41 -0.76
C LYS A 222 29.79 -26.44 0.35
N VAL A 223 28.65 -26.70 0.99
CA VAL A 223 28.28 -26.02 2.24
C VAL A 223 28.58 -26.92 3.43
N ASN A 224 29.31 -26.39 4.41
CA ASN A 224 29.50 -27.03 5.73
C ASN A 224 29.40 -25.93 6.80
N ASP A 225 28.53 -26.10 7.80
CA ASP A 225 28.24 -25.08 8.84
C ASP A 225 28.01 -23.66 8.26
N TYR A 226 27.18 -23.57 7.21
CA TYR A 226 26.88 -22.34 6.47
C TYR A 226 28.11 -21.58 5.91
N LYS A 227 29.23 -22.29 5.71
CA LYS A 227 30.46 -21.80 5.07
C LYS A 227 30.69 -22.50 3.74
N LEU A 228 31.36 -21.80 2.83
CA LEU A 228 31.66 -22.28 1.48
C LEU A 228 33.03 -22.95 1.45
N VAL A 229 33.05 -24.28 1.33
CA VAL A 229 34.26 -25.10 1.47
C VAL A 229 34.62 -25.88 0.20
N THR A 230 35.90 -26.18 0.04
CA THR A 230 36.41 -27.14 -0.96
C THR A 230 36.31 -28.57 -0.43
N THR A 231 36.76 -28.79 0.81
CA THR A 231 36.76 -30.09 1.49
C THR A 231 36.86 -29.90 3.00
N GLY A 232 36.23 -30.80 3.78
CA GLY A 232 36.18 -30.70 5.25
C GLY A 232 35.65 -29.34 5.71
N HIS A 233 36.45 -28.60 6.47
CA HIS A 233 36.16 -27.23 6.92
C HIS A 233 37.02 -26.16 6.20
N SER A 234 37.62 -26.47 5.04
CA SER A 234 38.54 -25.56 4.35
C SER A 234 37.81 -24.56 3.47
N GLU A 235 37.76 -23.30 3.90
CA GLU A 235 37.09 -22.17 3.22
C GLU A 235 37.92 -21.59 2.05
N ASP A 236 38.56 -22.45 1.24
CA ASP A 236 39.61 -22.03 0.31
C ASP A 236 39.12 -21.07 -0.80
N TYR A 237 37.81 -21.08 -1.07
CA TYR A 237 37.16 -20.19 -2.03
C TYR A 237 37.04 -18.73 -1.54
N SER A 238 37.07 -18.48 -0.23
CA SER A 238 36.67 -17.18 0.34
C SER A 238 37.45 -15.99 -0.21
N SER A 239 38.76 -16.10 -0.42
CA SER A 239 39.56 -15.01 -1.01
C SER A 239 39.17 -14.70 -2.47
N ALA A 240 38.81 -15.72 -3.26
CA ALA A 240 38.39 -15.53 -4.64
C ALA A 240 37.00 -14.90 -4.72
N ILE A 241 36.06 -15.34 -3.87
CA ILE A 241 34.69 -14.80 -3.80
C ILE A 241 34.72 -13.31 -3.41
N LYS A 242 35.40 -12.96 -2.32
CA LYS A 242 35.50 -11.59 -1.81
C LYS A 242 36.16 -10.61 -2.78
N SER A 243 37.00 -11.10 -3.70
CA SER A 243 37.61 -10.27 -4.75
C SER A 243 36.59 -9.73 -5.77
N GLY A 244 35.41 -10.35 -5.88
CA GLY A 244 34.42 -10.02 -6.90
C GLY A 244 34.82 -10.38 -8.33
N ASN A 245 35.87 -11.18 -8.53
CA ASN A 245 36.21 -11.76 -9.85
C ASN A 245 35.46 -13.08 -10.14
N VAL A 246 34.71 -13.58 -9.16
CA VAL A 246 33.75 -14.69 -9.32
C VAL A 246 32.42 -14.12 -9.76
N ASP A 247 31.95 -14.52 -10.94
CA ASP A 247 30.69 -14.06 -11.51
C ASP A 247 29.49 -14.87 -10.98
N TYR A 248 29.67 -16.18 -10.74
CA TYR A 248 28.61 -17.08 -10.24
C TYR A 248 29.11 -18.04 -9.13
N LEU A 249 28.24 -18.34 -8.16
CA LEU A 249 28.38 -19.39 -7.15
C LEU A 249 27.36 -20.49 -7.44
N PHE A 250 27.83 -21.73 -7.64
CA PHE A 250 26.97 -22.92 -7.73
C PHE A 250 27.08 -23.66 -6.39
N ILE A 251 26.23 -23.27 -5.44
CA ILE A 251 26.28 -23.76 -4.05
C ILE A 251 25.79 -25.21 -4.04
N GLN A 252 26.68 -26.17 -3.76
CA GLN A 252 26.30 -27.57 -3.59
C GLN A 252 25.58 -27.76 -2.25
N GLU A 253 24.27 -28.02 -2.34
CA GLU A 253 23.39 -28.22 -1.19
C GLU A 253 22.93 -29.69 -1.09
N TYR A 254 23.88 -30.60 -1.33
CA TYR A 254 23.74 -32.04 -1.07
C TYR A 254 25.11 -32.67 -0.73
N ASP A 255 25.08 -33.87 -0.15
CA ASP A 255 26.17 -34.68 0.48
C ASP A 255 26.40 -34.44 1.97
N GLU A 256 26.17 -33.24 2.50
CA GLU A 256 26.52 -32.85 3.87
C GLU A 256 25.26 -32.69 4.76
N TYR A 257 25.36 -33.00 6.05
CA TYR A 257 24.25 -32.75 6.98
C TYR A 257 24.04 -31.23 7.16
N PRO A 258 22.80 -30.68 7.17
CA PRO A 258 21.49 -31.34 7.16
C PRO A 258 20.76 -31.24 5.80
N GLN A 259 21.46 -31.35 4.68
CA GLN A 259 20.94 -31.03 3.33
C GLN A 259 19.80 -31.94 2.81
N TYR A 260 19.40 -32.95 3.57
CA TYR A 260 18.15 -33.67 3.30
C TYR A 260 16.88 -32.87 3.67
N ASP A 261 16.99 -31.83 4.50
CA ASP A 261 15.86 -30.97 4.84
C ASP A 261 15.69 -29.89 3.76
N PRO A 262 14.57 -29.86 2.99
CA PRO A 262 14.34 -28.84 1.98
C PRO A 262 14.37 -27.41 2.54
N ASN A 263 14.08 -27.18 3.83
CA ASN A 263 14.19 -25.85 4.43
C ASN A 263 15.58 -25.25 4.31
N PHE A 264 16.61 -26.12 4.30
CA PHE A 264 18.01 -25.72 4.17
C PHE A 264 18.23 -24.79 2.99
N ILE A 265 17.64 -25.08 1.81
CA ILE A 265 17.74 -24.26 0.58
C ILE A 265 17.45 -22.78 0.79
N SER A 266 16.47 -22.48 1.66
CA SER A 266 16.08 -21.10 1.94
C SER A 266 16.86 -20.48 3.11
N GLU A 267 17.29 -21.29 4.06
CA GLU A 267 18.01 -20.84 5.26
C GLU A 267 19.50 -20.63 5.02
N SER A 268 20.11 -21.47 4.18
CA SER A 268 21.51 -21.42 3.79
C SER A 268 21.83 -20.14 3.03
N TYR A 269 20.95 -19.77 2.10
CA TYR A 269 21.15 -18.70 1.12
C TYR A 269 21.58 -17.38 1.75
N ASP A 270 20.81 -16.85 2.71
CA ASP A 270 21.12 -15.57 3.37
C ASP A 270 22.35 -15.70 4.30
N LYS A 271 22.47 -16.82 5.04
CA LYS A 271 23.62 -17.10 5.94
C LYS A 271 24.95 -17.16 5.17
N ILE A 272 24.96 -17.85 4.03
CA ILE A 272 26.13 -17.99 3.15
C ILE A 272 26.53 -16.64 2.55
N ILE A 273 25.57 -15.87 2.04
CA ILE A 273 25.84 -14.55 1.46
C ILE A 273 26.50 -13.62 2.48
N GLN A 274 26.04 -13.66 3.73
CA GLN A 274 26.63 -12.92 4.84
C GLN A 274 28.03 -13.46 5.21
N ASN A 275 28.15 -14.75 5.50
CA ASN A 275 29.40 -15.37 5.99
C ASN A 275 30.56 -15.28 5.00
N ALA A 276 30.29 -15.52 3.71
CA ALA A 276 31.31 -15.47 2.66
C ALA A 276 31.52 -14.05 2.09
N GLU A 277 30.79 -13.04 2.59
CA GLU A 277 30.79 -11.65 2.08
C GLU A 277 30.58 -11.59 0.55
N VAL A 278 29.56 -12.31 0.05
CA VAL A 278 29.35 -12.48 -1.40
C VAL A 278 29.02 -11.14 -2.07
N PRO A 279 29.83 -10.64 -3.03
CA PRO A 279 29.58 -9.37 -3.69
C PRO A 279 28.21 -9.31 -4.39
N PHE A 280 27.59 -8.13 -4.48
CA PHE A 280 26.23 -7.99 -5.05
C PHE A 280 26.14 -8.36 -6.53
N LYS A 281 27.23 -8.14 -7.28
CA LYS A 281 27.37 -8.56 -8.68
C LYS A 281 27.46 -10.08 -8.88
N THR A 282 27.93 -10.81 -7.87
CA THR A 282 28.09 -12.27 -7.96
C THR A 282 26.73 -12.95 -7.82
N LYS A 283 26.36 -13.73 -8.83
CA LYS A 283 25.11 -14.48 -8.85
C LYS A 283 25.24 -15.80 -8.08
N VAL A 284 24.13 -16.31 -7.59
CA VAL A 284 24.02 -17.50 -6.75
C VAL A 284 23.01 -18.44 -7.37
N LEU A 285 23.40 -19.68 -7.57
CA LEU A 285 22.54 -20.77 -7.97
C LEU A 285 22.64 -21.87 -6.92
N ILE A 286 21.51 -22.48 -6.60
CA ILE A 286 21.46 -23.68 -5.77
C ILE A 286 21.80 -24.88 -6.66
N MET A 287 22.56 -25.85 -6.15
CA MET A 287 22.95 -27.04 -6.90
C MET A 287 22.49 -28.28 -6.15
N GLU A 288 21.66 -29.08 -6.83
CA GLU A 288 20.89 -30.21 -6.29
C GLU A 288 21.04 -31.44 -7.21
N PRO A 289 20.83 -32.66 -6.70
CA PRO A 289 20.70 -33.84 -7.55
C PRO A 289 19.46 -33.72 -8.45
N THR A 290 19.50 -34.40 -9.58
CA THR A 290 18.37 -34.46 -10.55
C THR A 290 17.46 -35.67 -10.37
N ASP A 291 17.97 -36.70 -9.70
CA ASP A 291 17.28 -37.92 -9.28
C ASP A 291 17.84 -38.37 -7.91
N PRO A 292 17.29 -39.42 -7.27
CA PRO A 292 17.76 -39.91 -5.96
C PRO A 292 19.19 -40.47 -5.94
N LEU A 293 19.75 -40.82 -7.10
CA LEU A 293 20.95 -41.66 -7.22
C LEU A 293 22.17 -40.85 -7.65
N ALA A 294 21.96 -39.76 -8.38
CA ALA A 294 23.00 -38.85 -8.85
C ALA A 294 23.79 -38.18 -7.71
N GLY A 295 23.16 -38.00 -6.53
CA GLY A 295 23.80 -37.41 -5.36
C GLY A 295 24.95 -38.25 -4.79
N GLY A 296 24.96 -39.57 -4.98
CA GLY A 296 26.01 -40.46 -4.42
C GLY A 296 25.99 -40.64 -2.89
N GLY A 297 24.99 -40.09 -2.21
CA GLY A 297 24.80 -40.19 -0.76
C GLY A 297 23.37 -39.86 -0.32
N VAL A 298 23.10 -39.97 0.99
CA VAL A 298 21.76 -39.82 1.59
C VAL A 298 21.40 -38.39 2.03
N ASN A 299 22.37 -37.47 2.08
CA ASN A 299 22.10 -36.08 2.49
C ASN A 299 21.62 -35.27 1.28
N THR A 300 20.41 -35.53 0.81
CA THR A 300 19.80 -34.86 -0.34
C THR A 300 18.29 -34.71 -0.14
N VAL A 301 17.66 -33.74 -0.79
CA VAL A 301 16.19 -33.54 -0.75
C VAL A 301 15.38 -34.77 -1.20
N TYR A 302 16.01 -35.75 -1.86
CA TYR A 302 15.38 -37.00 -2.30
C TYR A 302 15.28 -38.06 -1.21
N HIS A 303 16.07 -37.95 -0.13
CA HIS A 303 16.15 -38.94 0.95
C HIS A 303 15.78 -38.30 2.30
N PRO A 304 14.48 -38.08 2.58
CA PRO A 304 14.03 -37.47 3.83
C PRO A 304 14.64 -38.16 5.04
N MET A 305 15.09 -37.36 6.03
CA MET A 305 15.79 -37.86 7.23
C MET A 305 17.09 -38.64 6.95
N ALA A 306 17.69 -38.47 5.76
CA ALA A 306 18.84 -39.22 5.27
C ALA A 306 18.59 -40.74 5.14
N ASP A 307 17.37 -41.14 4.78
CA ASP A 307 16.97 -42.55 4.61
C ASP A 307 16.82 -42.96 3.14
N ALA A 308 17.83 -43.66 2.61
CA ALA A 308 17.81 -44.24 1.25
C ALA A 308 16.76 -45.34 1.04
N THR A 309 16.07 -45.83 2.08
CA THR A 309 14.97 -46.79 1.90
C THR A 309 13.64 -46.12 1.54
N ASN A 310 13.55 -44.80 1.70
CA ASN A 310 12.35 -43.99 1.50
C ASN A 310 12.59 -42.85 0.48
N SER A 311 13.29 -43.16 -0.61
CA SER A 311 13.60 -42.23 -1.71
C SER A 311 12.34 -41.63 -2.36
N LEU A 312 12.36 -40.32 -2.60
CA LEU A 312 11.33 -39.58 -3.32
C LEU A 312 11.58 -39.57 -4.82
N THR A 313 10.52 -39.62 -5.64
CA THR A 313 10.64 -39.31 -7.08
C THR A 313 11.05 -37.85 -7.31
N THR A 314 11.67 -37.52 -8.45
CA THR A 314 12.01 -36.13 -8.81
C THR A 314 10.80 -35.18 -8.79
N SER A 315 9.60 -35.66 -9.11
CA SER A 315 8.38 -34.85 -8.98
C SER A 315 8.04 -34.50 -7.51
N GLN A 316 8.29 -35.40 -6.57
CA GLN A 316 8.10 -35.17 -5.13
C GLN A 316 9.21 -34.29 -4.55
N ALA A 317 10.48 -34.54 -4.91
CA ALA A 317 11.61 -33.69 -4.52
C ALA A 317 11.44 -32.25 -5.01
N VAL A 318 11.06 -32.05 -6.29
CA VAL A 318 10.73 -30.72 -6.81
C VAL A 318 9.57 -30.07 -6.05
N ALA A 319 8.53 -30.83 -5.67
CA ALA A 319 7.43 -30.29 -4.86
C ALA A 319 7.88 -29.82 -3.45
N LEU A 320 8.97 -30.37 -2.90
CA LEU A 320 9.59 -29.91 -1.66
C LEU A 320 10.54 -28.70 -1.88
N MET A 321 11.24 -28.64 -3.02
CA MET A 321 12.09 -27.49 -3.37
C MET A 321 11.26 -26.22 -3.68
N LEU A 322 10.13 -26.35 -4.37
CA LEU A 322 9.34 -25.21 -4.85
C LEU A 322 8.92 -24.19 -3.76
N PRO A 323 8.43 -24.58 -2.56
CA PRO A 323 8.16 -23.65 -1.45
C PRO A 323 9.40 -22.92 -0.89
N GLN A 324 10.60 -23.46 -1.13
CA GLN A 324 11.86 -22.93 -0.61
C GLN A 324 12.48 -21.97 -1.62
N LEU A 325 12.45 -22.38 -2.90
CA LEU A 325 12.69 -21.50 -4.02
C LEU A 325 11.72 -20.32 -4.02
N GLU A 326 10.44 -20.48 -3.66
CA GLU A 326 9.47 -19.38 -3.50
C GLU A 326 9.97 -18.26 -2.55
N LYS A 327 10.71 -18.61 -1.49
CA LYS A 327 11.30 -17.66 -0.52
C LYS A 327 12.50 -16.89 -1.10
N ILE A 328 13.32 -17.54 -1.94
CA ILE A 328 14.58 -16.97 -2.45
C ILE A 328 14.53 -16.49 -3.91
N LYS A 329 13.53 -16.89 -4.70
CA LYS A 329 13.44 -16.64 -6.16
C LYS A 329 13.65 -15.18 -6.55
N LEU A 330 13.29 -14.25 -5.67
CA LEU A 330 13.31 -12.81 -5.94
C LEU A 330 14.57 -12.13 -5.39
N LYS A 331 15.40 -12.83 -4.60
CA LYS A 331 16.64 -12.29 -4.03
C LYS A 331 17.61 -11.92 -5.18
N PRO A 332 18.35 -10.81 -5.09
CA PRO A 332 18.97 -10.16 -6.26
C PRO A 332 20.20 -10.91 -6.80
N ARG A 333 20.83 -11.74 -5.97
CA ARG A 333 21.91 -12.65 -6.38
C ARG A 333 21.36 -13.97 -6.91
N PHE A 334 20.19 -14.44 -6.47
CA PHE A 334 19.60 -15.70 -6.90
C PHE A 334 19.31 -15.68 -8.41
N SER A 335 20.01 -16.53 -9.17
CA SER A 335 19.89 -16.63 -10.62
C SER A 335 19.25 -17.95 -11.05
N GLY A 336 19.17 -18.96 -10.18
CA GLY A 336 18.41 -20.17 -10.46
C GLY A 336 18.97 -21.41 -9.80
N ILE A 337 18.94 -22.52 -10.53
CA ILE A 337 19.29 -23.85 -10.02
C ILE A 337 20.13 -24.63 -11.04
N VAL A 338 21.01 -25.51 -10.55
CA VAL A 338 21.86 -26.38 -11.37
C VAL A 338 21.67 -27.83 -10.92
N GLY A 339 21.40 -28.72 -11.87
CA GLY A 339 21.22 -30.15 -11.63
C GLY A 339 22.50 -30.96 -11.84
N TRP A 340 22.84 -31.81 -10.87
CA TRP A 340 23.79 -32.91 -11.04
C TRP A 340 22.98 -34.23 -11.17
N THR A 341 22.85 -34.89 -12.32
CA THR A 341 23.39 -34.62 -13.66
C THR A 341 22.32 -34.81 -14.74
N LEU A 342 22.57 -34.33 -15.95
CA LEU A 342 21.76 -34.65 -17.12
C LEU A 342 21.79 -36.14 -17.47
N ASN A 343 22.86 -36.85 -17.13
CA ASN A 343 22.99 -38.29 -17.32
C ASN A 343 21.90 -39.04 -16.54
N ALA A 344 21.73 -38.69 -15.27
CA ALA A 344 20.62 -39.13 -14.43
C ALA A 344 19.27 -38.66 -15.01
N ASP A 345 19.08 -37.34 -15.20
CA ASP A 345 17.77 -36.77 -15.58
C ASP A 345 17.23 -37.27 -16.93
N TYR A 346 18.07 -37.73 -17.86
CA TYR A 346 17.65 -38.18 -19.21
C TYR A 346 17.90 -39.66 -19.51
N THR A 347 18.73 -40.36 -18.74
CA THR A 347 19.03 -41.78 -18.97
C THR A 347 18.92 -42.64 -17.70
N SER A 348 18.02 -42.26 -16.79
CA SER A 348 17.76 -42.93 -15.50
C SER A 348 17.62 -44.47 -15.54
N GLY A 349 17.14 -45.04 -16.66
CA GLY A 349 17.11 -46.49 -16.88
C GLY A 349 18.49 -47.17 -17.02
N LEU A 350 19.58 -46.40 -17.13
CA LEU A 350 20.98 -46.85 -16.99
C LEU A 350 21.51 -46.69 -15.56
N TYR A 351 20.71 -46.10 -14.67
CA TYR A 351 20.99 -45.81 -13.27
C TYR A 351 19.99 -46.52 -12.33
N ASP A 352 19.23 -47.52 -12.82
CA ASP A 352 18.21 -48.28 -12.08
C ASP A 352 16.99 -47.48 -11.54
N ASP A 353 16.76 -46.23 -11.99
CA ASP A 353 15.49 -45.51 -11.77
C ASP A 353 14.60 -45.58 -13.03
N ALA A 354 13.72 -46.59 -13.04
CA ALA A 354 12.81 -46.88 -14.14
C ALA A 354 11.52 -46.03 -14.15
N ASP A 355 11.18 -45.36 -13.03
CA ASP A 355 9.96 -44.56 -12.89
C ASP A 355 10.20 -43.06 -13.18
N HIS A 356 11.46 -42.61 -13.14
CA HIS A 356 11.85 -41.26 -13.55
C HIS A 356 11.54 -40.99 -15.03
N LYS A 357 11.17 -39.74 -15.33
CA LYS A 357 10.83 -39.30 -16.70
C LYS A 357 11.84 -38.26 -17.17
N ALA A 358 12.38 -38.49 -18.37
CA ALA A 358 13.40 -37.64 -18.97
C ALA A 358 13.04 -36.14 -18.93
N GLY A 359 13.87 -35.33 -18.26
CA GLY A 359 13.71 -33.88 -18.12
C GLY A 359 12.84 -33.41 -16.94
N SER A 360 12.43 -34.30 -16.03
CA SER A 360 11.48 -33.97 -14.95
C SER A 360 11.98 -32.85 -14.03
N PHE A 361 13.29 -32.78 -13.78
CA PHE A 361 13.88 -31.74 -12.94
C PHE A 361 13.61 -30.34 -13.52
N ALA A 362 14.04 -30.08 -14.76
CA ALA A 362 13.78 -28.80 -15.42
C ALA A 362 12.29 -28.52 -15.66
N LEU A 363 11.52 -29.53 -16.09
CA LEU A 363 10.09 -29.39 -16.36
C LEU A 363 9.29 -28.91 -15.14
N GLY A 364 9.63 -29.42 -13.94
CA GLY A 364 9.00 -29.01 -12.70
C GLY A 364 9.45 -27.63 -12.20
N LEU A 365 10.68 -27.22 -12.49
CA LEU A 365 11.30 -25.99 -11.96
C LEU A 365 11.16 -24.77 -12.88
N ARG A 366 10.99 -24.95 -14.20
CA ARG A 366 11.00 -23.85 -15.20
C ARG A 366 9.99 -22.72 -14.95
N ASN A 367 8.80 -23.02 -14.41
CA ASN A 367 7.83 -21.96 -14.07
C ASN A 367 8.29 -21.14 -12.86
N CYS A 368 8.95 -21.77 -11.89
CA CYS A 368 9.53 -21.11 -10.74
C CYS A 368 10.70 -20.20 -11.15
N ILE A 369 11.66 -20.75 -11.90
CA ILE A 369 12.90 -20.05 -12.24
C ILE A 369 12.70 -18.96 -13.31
N TYR A 370 11.92 -19.22 -14.37
CA TYR A 370 11.77 -18.28 -15.49
C TYR A 370 10.55 -17.36 -15.38
N LYS A 371 9.51 -17.75 -14.64
CA LYS A 371 8.26 -16.96 -14.51
C LYS A 371 8.01 -16.47 -13.08
N ASN A 372 8.86 -16.81 -12.12
CA ASN A 372 8.66 -16.55 -10.69
C ASN A 372 7.38 -17.19 -10.11
N ILE A 373 6.89 -18.29 -10.71
CA ILE A 373 5.68 -19.03 -10.28
C ILE A 373 6.11 -20.38 -9.70
N CYS A 374 6.47 -20.42 -8.41
CA CYS A 374 6.83 -21.68 -7.75
C CYS A 374 5.63 -22.40 -7.11
N ASP A 375 4.55 -21.67 -6.79
CA ASP A 375 3.23 -22.24 -6.56
C ASP A 375 2.23 -21.67 -7.59
N PRO A 376 1.69 -22.48 -8.53
CA PRO A 376 0.74 -22.01 -9.54
C PRO A 376 -0.60 -21.50 -8.96
N ARG A 377 -0.84 -21.67 -7.65
CA ARG A 377 -1.97 -21.07 -6.93
C ARG A 377 -1.71 -19.62 -6.48
N VAL A 378 -0.51 -19.07 -6.70
CA VAL A 378 -0.17 -17.65 -6.44
C VAL A 378 -0.50 -16.81 -7.67
N LYS A 379 -1.79 -16.59 -7.91
CA LYS A 379 -2.32 -15.63 -8.91
C LYS A 379 -3.35 -14.65 -8.34
N ILE A 380 -3.63 -14.77 -7.05
CA ILE A 380 -4.46 -13.88 -6.23
C ILE A 380 -3.56 -13.48 -5.05
N ILE A 381 -3.70 -12.25 -4.56
CA ILE A 381 -3.03 -11.86 -3.31
C ILE A 381 -3.48 -12.83 -2.21
N LYS A 382 -2.53 -13.64 -1.70
CA LYS A 382 -2.81 -14.61 -0.65
C LYS A 382 -2.85 -13.88 0.70
N GLY A 383 -4.05 -13.72 1.26
CA GLY A 383 -4.27 -12.99 2.51
C GLY A 383 -4.84 -11.59 2.27
N PRO A 384 -4.70 -10.65 3.22
CA PRO A 384 -5.21 -9.29 3.05
C PRO A 384 -4.45 -8.53 1.95
N VAL A 385 -5.19 -7.75 1.16
CA VAL A 385 -4.60 -6.70 0.34
C VAL A 385 -4.07 -5.60 1.27
N VAL A 386 -2.80 -5.24 1.05
CA VAL A 386 -2.05 -4.20 1.73
C VAL A 386 -1.59 -3.25 0.64
N ALA A 387 -2.46 -2.31 0.30
CA ALA A 387 -2.25 -1.36 -0.80
C ALA A 387 -1.81 0.02 -0.28
N GLY A 388 -1.04 0.74 -1.08
CA GLY A 388 -0.59 2.09 -0.74
C GLY A 388 -0.56 2.99 -1.96
N PHE A 389 -1.10 4.20 -1.81
CA PHE A 389 -0.95 5.23 -2.82
C PHE A 389 0.45 5.85 -2.72
N LEU A 390 1.15 5.90 -3.85
CA LEU A 390 2.52 6.39 -4.00
C LEU A 390 2.51 7.74 -4.75
N PRO A 391 2.68 8.88 -4.04
CA PRO A 391 2.68 10.21 -4.66
C PRO A 391 3.98 10.52 -5.38
N LEU A 392 3.93 10.76 -6.69
CA LEU A 392 5.11 11.07 -7.50
C LEU A 392 5.62 12.51 -7.33
N TRP A 393 4.80 13.44 -6.84
CA TRP A 393 5.22 14.80 -6.47
C TRP A 393 5.98 14.83 -5.13
N GLY A 394 6.15 13.66 -4.51
CA GLY A 394 6.96 13.43 -3.33
C GLY A 394 6.28 13.85 -2.03
N LYS A 395 6.25 15.14 -1.76
CA LYS A 395 5.84 15.70 -0.47
C LYS A 395 4.39 16.18 -0.48
N ASN A 396 3.61 15.69 0.48
CA ASN A 396 2.27 16.17 0.79
C ASN A 396 2.26 17.06 2.04
N SER A 397 1.23 17.90 2.16
CA SER A 397 0.92 18.68 3.37
C SER A 397 -0.37 18.17 4.00
N THR A 398 -0.43 18.09 5.34
CA THR A 398 -1.72 17.88 6.02
C THR A 398 -2.60 19.12 5.83
N TYR A 399 -3.91 18.99 6.06
CA TYR A 399 -4.76 20.14 6.31
C TYR A 399 -4.38 20.82 7.65
N ASN A 400 -4.76 22.09 7.78
CA ASN A 400 -4.57 22.84 9.01
C ASN A 400 -5.52 22.34 10.11
N ILE A 401 -4.97 21.83 11.20
CA ILE A 401 -5.70 21.46 12.42
C ILE A 401 -5.27 22.43 13.51
N SER A 402 -6.21 23.25 14.01
CA SER A 402 -5.98 24.15 15.15
C SER A 402 -4.74 25.05 15.03
N GLY A 403 -4.43 25.52 13.82
CA GLY A 403 -3.27 26.35 13.50
C GLY A 403 -2.00 25.58 13.12
N ARG A 404 -2.01 24.25 13.16
CA ARG A 404 -0.86 23.38 12.88
C ARG A 404 -1.03 22.67 11.53
N GLN A 405 0.07 22.56 10.79
CA GLN A 405 0.13 21.85 9.51
C GLN A 405 1.47 21.13 9.44
N LEU A 406 1.44 19.84 9.13
CA LEU A 406 2.62 19.01 8.93
C LEU A 406 2.81 18.67 7.46
N ASN A 407 3.95 18.06 7.18
CA ASN A 407 4.60 18.05 5.88
C ASN A 407 5.36 16.73 5.78
N SER A 408 4.99 15.86 4.84
CA SER A 408 5.63 14.55 4.69
C SER A 408 7.01 14.63 4.05
N SER A 409 7.69 13.50 4.02
CA SER A 409 8.93 13.29 3.25
C SER A 409 8.65 12.27 2.14
N PRO A 410 9.14 12.48 0.91
CA PRO A 410 9.06 11.45 -0.14
C PRO A 410 9.74 10.16 0.32
N ILE A 411 9.14 9.01 0.00
CA ILE A 411 9.83 7.73 0.15
C ILE A 411 10.88 7.56 -0.95
N SER A 412 11.96 6.81 -0.72
CA SER A 412 12.85 6.47 -1.83
C SER A 412 12.17 5.44 -2.73
N ILE A 413 12.18 5.66 -4.04
CA ILE A 413 11.90 4.62 -5.05
C ILE A 413 13.14 4.26 -5.88
N LYS A 414 14.26 4.98 -5.70
CA LYS A 414 15.51 4.71 -6.40
C LYS A 414 16.07 3.36 -5.92
N MET A 415 16.56 2.54 -6.86
CA MET A 415 17.24 1.30 -6.52
C MET A 415 18.61 1.59 -5.88
N PRO A 416 18.96 0.97 -4.74
CA PRO A 416 20.29 1.08 -4.15
C PRO A 416 21.35 0.35 -5.00
N GLU A 417 22.59 0.81 -4.91
CA GLU A 417 23.71 0.36 -5.75
C GLU A 417 24.45 -0.86 -5.14
N ASP A 418 24.44 -1.00 -3.81
CA ASP A 418 25.19 -2.00 -3.04
C ASP A 418 24.31 -3.01 -2.28
N LYS A 419 22.99 -2.75 -2.20
CA LYS A 419 22.02 -3.47 -1.37
C LYS A 419 20.79 -3.87 -2.15
N GLU A 420 19.90 -4.62 -1.51
CA GLU A 420 18.58 -4.87 -2.04
C GLU A 420 17.56 -3.85 -1.52
N TYR A 421 16.64 -3.40 -2.38
CA TYR A 421 15.70 -2.34 -2.03
C TYR A 421 14.78 -2.71 -0.86
N CYS A 422 14.32 -3.96 -0.72
CA CYS A 422 13.47 -4.37 0.41
C CYS A 422 14.27 -4.63 1.70
N ASP A 423 15.54 -5.02 1.61
CA ASP A 423 16.43 -5.07 2.78
C ASP A 423 16.67 -3.66 3.37
N GLU A 424 16.76 -2.63 2.51
CA GLU A 424 16.87 -1.22 2.95
C GLU A 424 15.51 -0.57 3.30
N ASN A 425 14.45 -0.93 2.58
CA ASN A 425 13.09 -0.38 2.73
C ASN A 425 12.06 -1.48 3.09
N PRO A 426 12.26 -2.27 4.17
CA PRO A 426 11.42 -3.43 4.48
C PRO A 426 9.96 -3.06 4.73
N GLN A 427 9.73 -1.84 5.21
CA GLN A 427 8.40 -1.29 5.46
C GLN A 427 7.63 -0.99 4.17
N VAL A 428 8.30 -0.39 3.17
CA VAL A 428 7.73 -0.22 1.81
C VAL A 428 7.44 -1.60 1.19
N CYS A 429 8.25 -2.61 1.49
CA CYS A 429 8.02 -3.97 1.01
C CYS A 429 7.00 -4.81 1.79
N LYS A 430 6.29 -4.25 2.78
CA LYS A 430 5.07 -4.89 3.34
C LYS A 430 3.85 -4.72 2.44
N TYR A 431 3.82 -3.67 1.63
CA TYR A 431 2.78 -3.47 0.62
C TYR A 431 2.84 -4.58 -0.44
N ASN A 432 1.68 -5.09 -0.83
CA ASN A 432 1.52 -6.05 -1.94
C ASN A 432 0.90 -5.41 -3.20
N VAL A 433 0.36 -4.19 -3.07
CA VAL A 433 -0.07 -3.34 -4.20
C VAL A 433 0.44 -1.91 -4.02
N PHE A 434 1.01 -1.33 -5.07
CA PHE A 434 1.32 0.10 -5.17
C PHE A 434 0.40 0.77 -6.18
N ILE A 435 -0.22 1.87 -5.76
CA ILE A 435 -1.13 2.67 -6.58
C ILE A 435 -0.45 4.00 -6.89
N VAL A 436 0.18 4.11 -8.06
CA VAL A 436 1.04 5.25 -8.41
C VAL A 436 0.18 6.46 -8.74
N ALA A 437 0.25 7.49 -7.89
CA ALA A 437 -0.54 8.71 -7.97
C ALA A 437 0.34 9.87 -8.47
N TYR A 438 -0.04 10.66 -9.47
CA TYR A 438 -1.15 10.51 -10.40
C TYR A 438 -0.63 10.67 -11.83
N LEU A 439 -1.29 9.97 -12.74
CA LEU A 439 -1.27 10.25 -14.17
C LEU A 439 -2.47 11.17 -14.46
N THR A 440 -2.25 12.48 -14.53
CA THR A 440 -3.33 13.43 -14.83
C THR A 440 -3.62 13.44 -16.33
N TYR A 441 -4.87 13.70 -16.72
CA TYR A 441 -5.27 13.83 -18.12
C TYR A 441 -5.96 15.17 -18.39
N SER A 442 -5.77 15.72 -19.59
CA SER A 442 -6.61 16.79 -20.14
C SER A 442 -6.61 16.71 -21.68
N SER A 443 -7.74 16.98 -22.32
CA SER A 443 -7.90 16.83 -23.78
C SER A 443 -6.91 17.68 -24.61
N SER A 444 -6.45 18.81 -24.06
CA SER A 444 -5.47 19.69 -24.70
C SER A 444 -4.00 19.39 -24.37
N GLY A 445 -3.73 18.58 -23.33
CA GLY A 445 -2.39 18.32 -22.80
C GLY A 445 -1.95 16.86 -22.78
N GLY A 446 -2.85 15.92 -23.11
CA GLY A 446 -2.59 14.48 -23.02
C GLY A 446 -2.44 14.00 -21.56
N PHE A 447 -1.71 12.91 -21.38
CA PHE A 447 -1.37 12.39 -20.05
C PHE A 447 -0.08 13.00 -19.50
N LYS A 448 -0.01 13.19 -18.18
CA LYS A 448 1.19 13.70 -17.51
C LYS A 448 1.40 13.10 -16.13
N PHE A 449 2.63 12.68 -15.85
CA PHE A 449 3.11 12.41 -14.49
C PHE A 449 3.59 13.70 -13.82
N THR A 450 3.24 13.88 -12.54
CA THR A 450 3.72 15.00 -11.73
C THR A 450 4.89 14.54 -10.86
N PHE A 451 6.13 14.68 -11.38
CA PHE A 451 7.37 14.41 -10.64
C PHE A 451 7.91 15.61 -9.83
N ASN A 452 7.33 16.79 -10.04
CA ASN A 452 7.68 18.05 -9.36
C ASN A 452 6.87 18.22 -8.07
N GLN A 453 7.39 18.98 -7.11
CA GLN A 453 6.67 19.25 -5.86
C GLN A 453 5.37 20.04 -6.08
N GLU A 454 4.36 19.77 -5.26
CA GLU A 454 2.99 20.36 -5.36
C GLU A 454 2.96 21.91 -5.34
N ASN A 455 3.99 22.54 -4.77
CA ASN A 455 4.12 24.01 -4.66
C ASN A 455 4.75 24.71 -5.88
N GLY A 456 5.01 23.98 -6.99
CA GLY A 456 5.57 24.58 -8.21
C GLY A 456 7.09 24.81 -8.18
N ASP A 457 7.81 24.19 -7.25
CA ASP A 457 9.26 24.05 -7.34
C ASP A 457 9.60 23.17 -8.56
N SER A 458 10.57 23.59 -9.38
CA SER A 458 11.00 22.87 -10.58
C SER A 458 11.90 21.67 -10.29
N LYS A 459 12.20 21.39 -9.02
CA LYS A 459 12.97 20.21 -8.61
C LYS A 459 12.12 18.94 -8.68
N GLU A 460 12.42 18.11 -9.69
CA GLU A 460 11.94 16.73 -9.78
C GLU A 460 12.40 15.91 -8.55
N ILE A 461 11.49 15.11 -7.99
CA ILE A 461 11.74 14.22 -6.85
C ILE A 461 12.20 12.84 -7.33
N TYR A 462 11.63 12.36 -8.44
CA TYR A 462 11.96 11.10 -9.09
C TYR A 462 12.05 11.32 -10.60
N SER A 463 12.85 10.52 -11.29
CA SER A 463 12.84 10.47 -12.75
C SER A 463 11.89 9.39 -13.28
N PRO A 464 11.50 9.47 -14.57
CA PRO A 464 10.86 8.35 -15.27
C PRO A 464 11.61 7.02 -15.15
N GLN A 465 12.95 7.06 -15.07
CA GLN A 465 13.78 5.86 -15.00
C GLN A 465 13.71 5.21 -13.60
N ASP A 466 13.78 6.02 -12.52
CA ASP A 466 13.61 5.51 -11.14
C ASP A 466 12.27 4.77 -10.99
N LEU A 467 11.19 5.34 -11.56
CA LEU A 467 9.87 4.72 -11.54
C LEU A 467 9.83 3.40 -12.32
N LYS A 468 10.47 3.33 -13.50
CA LYS A 468 10.55 2.08 -14.29
C LYS A 468 11.32 0.99 -13.58
N GLU A 469 12.45 1.33 -12.96
CA GLU A 469 13.27 0.39 -12.18
C GLU A 469 12.53 -0.09 -10.94
N PHE A 470 11.85 0.81 -10.21
CA PHE A 470 10.99 0.46 -9.09
C PHE A 470 9.85 -0.48 -9.48
N ILE A 471 9.13 -0.20 -10.58
CA ILE A 471 8.06 -1.08 -11.09
C ILE A 471 8.64 -2.45 -11.46
N GLY A 472 9.74 -2.48 -12.21
CA GLY A 472 10.42 -3.72 -12.61
C GLY A 472 10.86 -4.56 -11.41
N TYR A 473 11.42 -3.93 -10.38
CA TYR A 473 11.81 -4.56 -9.14
C TYR A 473 10.61 -5.07 -8.33
N MET A 474 9.59 -4.25 -8.10
CA MET A 474 8.42 -4.66 -7.31
C MET A 474 7.61 -5.78 -7.98
N LYS A 475 7.56 -5.79 -9.31
CA LYS A 475 6.99 -6.92 -10.08
C LYS A 475 7.83 -8.17 -9.97
N GLN A 476 9.17 -8.05 -10.00
CA GLN A 476 10.04 -9.17 -9.64
C GLN A 476 9.77 -9.62 -8.20
N LYS A 477 9.43 -8.74 -7.26
CA LYS A 477 9.01 -9.07 -5.88
C LYS A 477 7.60 -9.70 -5.77
N GLY A 478 6.92 -9.99 -6.89
CA GLY A 478 5.57 -10.57 -6.88
C GLY A 478 4.49 -9.61 -6.35
N LYS A 479 4.77 -8.30 -6.41
CA LYS A 479 3.86 -7.22 -6.01
C LYS A 479 3.27 -6.58 -7.27
N HIS A 480 2.05 -6.05 -7.15
CA HIS A 480 1.40 -5.37 -8.26
C HIS A 480 1.66 -3.86 -8.19
N VAL A 481 1.96 -3.24 -9.33
CA VAL A 481 2.08 -1.79 -9.46
C VAL A 481 1.13 -1.29 -10.53
N ILE A 482 0.14 -0.49 -10.13
CA ILE A 482 -0.89 0.07 -11.03
C ILE A 482 -0.79 1.60 -11.07
N VAL A 483 -1.21 2.20 -12.19
CA VAL A 483 -1.20 3.66 -12.36
C VAL A 483 -2.58 4.25 -12.06
N SER A 484 -2.64 5.31 -11.26
CA SER A 484 -3.87 6.02 -10.90
C SER A 484 -4.10 7.24 -11.79
N ILE A 485 -5.20 7.21 -12.53
CA ILE A 485 -5.63 8.26 -13.45
C ILE A 485 -6.64 9.14 -12.73
N GLY A 486 -6.35 10.44 -12.64
CA GLY A 486 -7.24 11.41 -11.97
C GLY A 486 -6.51 12.40 -11.07
N GLY A 487 -7.11 12.71 -9.93
CA GLY A 487 -6.61 13.73 -9.00
C GLY A 487 -6.98 15.17 -9.41
N LYS A 488 -6.68 16.14 -8.51
CA LYS A 488 -7.15 17.54 -8.54
C LYS A 488 -6.88 18.33 -9.85
N PHE A 489 -5.91 17.91 -10.65
CA PHE A 489 -5.52 18.59 -11.89
C PHE A 489 -5.91 17.81 -13.17
N SER A 490 -6.68 16.74 -13.03
CA SER A 490 -7.26 16.00 -14.15
C SER A 490 -8.59 16.63 -14.59
N TYR A 491 -8.86 16.56 -15.89
CA TYR A 491 -10.11 16.98 -16.53
C TYR A 491 -10.45 15.97 -17.63
N ILE A 492 -11.21 14.93 -17.27
CA ILE A 492 -11.51 13.80 -18.16
C ILE A 492 -12.77 14.07 -19.00
N GLU A 493 -12.56 14.25 -20.30
CA GLU A 493 -13.63 14.31 -21.30
C GLU A 493 -13.72 12.95 -22.02
N TRP A 494 -14.62 12.07 -21.57
CA TRP A 494 -14.76 10.68 -22.05
C TRP A 494 -14.94 10.51 -23.58
N GLN A 495 -15.34 11.56 -24.29
CA GLN A 495 -15.42 11.56 -25.75
C GLN A 495 -14.02 11.59 -26.38
N GLU A 496 -13.12 12.43 -25.86
CA GLU A 496 -11.77 12.68 -26.38
C GLU A 496 -10.67 11.87 -25.65
N PHE A 497 -10.99 11.26 -24.50
CA PHE A 497 -10.05 10.46 -23.70
C PHE A 497 -9.34 9.39 -24.56
N ASP A 498 -8.00 9.47 -24.55
CA ASP A 498 -7.09 8.72 -25.41
C ASP A 498 -6.69 7.39 -24.74
N PHE A 499 -7.25 6.28 -25.20
CA PHE A 499 -6.89 4.96 -24.69
C PHE A 499 -5.60 4.40 -25.33
N ASP A 500 -5.23 4.88 -26.52
CA ASP A 500 -4.05 4.41 -27.27
C ASP A 500 -2.75 4.97 -26.65
N GLU A 501 -2.78 6.19 -26.13
CA GLU A 501 -1.65 6.73 -25.35
C GLU A 501 -1.58 6.16 -23.93
N LEU A 502 -2.73 5.86 -23.31
CA LEU A 502 -2.76 5.15 -22.03
C LEU A 502 -2.12 3.75 -22.15
N GLU A 503 -2.42 3.02 -23.21
CA GLU A 503 -1.77 1.74 -23.52
C GLU A 503 -0.25 1.87 -23.60
N LYS A 504 0.26 2.84 -24.35
CA LYS A 504 1.70 3.09 -24.48
C LYS A 504 2.35 3.35 -23.12
N ILE A 505 1.76 4.21 -22.29
CA ILE A 505 2.28 4.52 -20.94
C ILE A 505 2.29 3.27 -20.05
N VAL A 506 1.22 2.47 -20.10
CA VAL A 506 1.11 1.19 -19.37
C VAL A 506 2.11 0.15 -19.86
N GLY A 507 2.44 0.14 -21.17
CA GLY A 507 3.50 -0.66 -21.76
C GLY A 507 4.89 -0.19 -21.31
N ASP A 508 5.22 1.06 -21.59
CA ASP A 508 6.54 1.68 -21.43
C ASP A 508 7.04 1.70 -19.99
N TYR A 509 6.15 1.86 -19.01
CA TYR A 509 6.47 1.81 -17.59
C TYR A 509 6.30 0.42 -16.97
N GLY A 510 5.68 -0.52 -17.70
CA GLY A 510 5.50 -1.89 -17.24
C GLY A 510 4.40 -2.09 -16.21
N PHE A 511 3.47 -1.15 -16.02
CA PHE A 511 2.35 -1.26 -15.06
C PHE A 511 1.53 -2.54 -15.25
N ASP A 512 0.99 -3.06 -14.13
CA ASP A 512 0.12 -4.24 -14.06
C ASP A 512 -1.36 -3.92 -14.27
N GLY A 513 -1.73 -2.65 -14.21
CA GLY A 513 -3.14 -2.24 -14.23
C GLY A 513 -3.33 -0.73 -14.26
N VAL A 514 -4.58 -0.33 -14.41
CA VAL A 514 -5.04 1.06 -14.28
C VAL A 514 -6.05 1.19 -13.15
N ASN A 515 -6.00 2.33 -12.47
CA ASN A 515 -7.00 2.79 -11.52
C ASN A 515 -7.64 4.08 -12.01
N PHE A 516 -8.96 4.20 -11.91
CA PHE A 516 -9.68 5.44 -12.18
C PHE A 516 -10.09 6.12 -10.86
N ASP A 517 -9.46 7.25 -10.55
CA ASP A 517 -9.69 8.06 -9.35
C ASP A 517 -10.41 9.37 -9.73
N LEU A 518 -11.68 9.21 -10.10
CA LEU A 518 -12.48 10.22 -10.77
C LEU A 518 -13.04 11.25 -9.77
N SER A 519 -12.71 12.52 -10.00
CA SER A 519 -13.35 13.63 -9.29
C SER A 519 -14.80 13.86 -9.80
N PRO A 520 -15.64 14.64 -9.10
CA PRO A 520 -17.01 14.93 -9.56
C PRO A 520 -17.12 15.50 -10.98
N SER A 521 -16.09 16.24 -11.43
CA SER A 521 -15.99 16.80 -12.79
C SER A 521 -15.54 15.76 -13.84
N ASP A 522 -14.81 14.72 -13.43
CA ASP A 522 -14.35 13.65 -14.32
C ASP A 522 -15.42 12.57 -14.56
N LEU A 523 -16.53 12.60 -13.82
CA LEU A 523 -17.59 11.62 -13.97
C LEU A 523 -18.40 11.83 -15.26
N PRO A 524 -18.88 10.75 -15.91
CA PRO A 524 -19.83 10.86 -17.01
C PRO A 524 -21.10 11.62 -16.56
N GLN A 525 -21.44 12.68 -17.30
CA GLN A 525 -22.50 13.63 -16.91
C GLN A 525 -23.92 13.14 -17.26
N ASN A 526 -24.05 12.05 -18.02
CA ASN A 526 -25.33 11.44 -18.40
C ASN A 526 -25.15 9.99 -18.82
N LYS A 527 -26.25 9.24 -18.86
CA LYS A 527 -26.28 7.80 -19.19
C LYS A 527 -25.60 7.42 -20.52
N GLN A 528 -25.75 8.25 -21.57
CA GLN A 528 -25.10 7.96 -22.86
C GLN A 528 -23.57 8.05 -22.75
N MET A 529 -23.06 9.06 -22.04
CA MET A 529 -21.64 9.17 -21.73
C MET A 529 -21.16 8.02 -20.83
N THR A 530 -21.96 7.60 -19.84
CA THR A 530 -21.64 6.45 -18.98
C THR A 530 -21.45 5.17 -19.79
N GLN A 531 -22.39 4.88 -20.69
CA GLN A 531 -22.32 3.70 -21.57
C GLN A 531 -21.15 3.78 -22.56
N GLN A 532 -20.84 4.97 -23.08
CA GLN A 532 -19.68 5.17 -23.95
C GLN A 532 -18.35 4.97 -23.20
N ALA A 533 -18.23 5.52 -21.98
CA ALA A 533 -17.06 5.37 -21.12
C ALA A 533 -16.85 3.91 -20.71
N ALA A 534 -17.90 3.24 -20.21
CA ALA A 534 -17.88 1.82 -19.85
C ALA A 534 -17.41 0.95 -21.03
N LYS A 535 -18.00 1.17 -22.23
CA LYS A 535 -17.61 0.45 -23.44
C LYS A 535 -16.13 0.64 -23.77
N LYS A 536 -15.63 1.88 -23.84
CA LYS A 536 -14.22 2.16 -24.16
C LYS A 536 -13.27 1.51 -23.13
N ILE A 537 -13.60 1.57 -21.84
CA ILE A 537 -12.81 0.93 -20.77
C ILE A 537 -12.77 -0.59 -20.95
N ILE A 538 -13.90 -1.23 -21.24
CA ILE A 538 -13.95 -2.68 -21.51
C ILE A 538 -13.12 -3.05 -22.74
N GLU A 539 -13.21 -2.28 -23.83
CA GLU A 539 -12.45 -2.51 -25.06
C GLU A 539 -10.94 -2.38 -24.82
N PHE A 540 -10.50 -1.34 -24.09
CA PHE A 540 -9.11 -1.16 -23.65
C PHE A 540 -8.63 -2.32 -22.77
N VAL A 541 -9.34 -2.67 -21.70
CA VAL A 541 -8.93 -3.75 -20.78
C VAL A 541 -8.89 -5.10 -21.50
N LYS A 542 -9.82 -5.36 -22.42
CA LYS A 542 -9.80 -6.56 -23.26
C LYS A 542 -8.58 -6.57 -24.18
N HIS A 543 -8.18 -5.43 -24.75
CA HIS A 543 -6.96 -5.32 -25.55
C HIS A 543 -5.71 -5.59 -24.70
N MET A 544 -5.57 -4.91 -23.57
CA MET A 544 -4.46 -5.11 -22.62
C MET A 544 -4.35 -6.57 -22.16
N LYS A 545 -5.48 -7.26 -21.93
CA LYS A 545 -5.49 -8.69 -21.55
C LYS A 545 -5.04 -9.64 -22.66
N THR A 546 -4.85 -9.20 -23.90
CA THR A 546 -4.23 -10.03 -24.96
C THR A 546 -2.72 -10.18 -24.79
N THR A 547 -2.03 -9.16 -24.29
CA THR A 547 -0.57 -9.14 -24.08
C THR A 547 -0.19 -9.35 -22.62
N LYS A 548 -1.04 -8.91 -21.68
CA LYS A 548 -0.91 -9.06 -20.23
C LYS A 548 -2.17 -9.73 -19.66
N PRO A 549 -2.32 -11.07 -19.70
CA PRO A 549 -3.56 -11.75 -19.27
C PRO A 549 -4.04 -11.42 -17.86
N ASP A 550 -3.10 -11.14 -16.95
CA ASP A 550 -3.35 -10.82 -15.55
C ASP A 550 -3.50 -9.28 -15.31
N PHE A 551 -3.81 -8.46 -16.35
CA PHE A 551 -3.91 -6.99 -16.25
C PHE A 551 -5.10 -6.52 -15.41
N TRP A 552 -4.91 -5.54 -14.51
CA TRP A 552 -5.95 -5.10 -13.58
C TRP A 552 -6.71 -3.84 -14.02
N LEU A 553 -8.02 -3.85 -13.82
CA LEU A 553 -8.91 -2.68 -13.84
C LEU A 553 -9.39 -2.39 -12.40
N THR A 554 -9.17 -1.18 -11.91
CA THR A 554 -9.60 -0.78 -10.56
C THR A 554 -10.19 0.64 -10.52
N PHE A 555 -10.88 0.96 -9.42
CA PHE A 555 -11.56 2.25 -9.23
C PHE A 555 -11.39 2.75 -7.78
N SER A 556 -11.28 4.06 -7.57
CA SER A 556 -11.21 4.72 -6.25
C SER A 556 -12.45 5.56 -5.88
N PRO A 557 -13.67 5.00 -5.80
CA PRO A 557 -14.85 5.80 -5.45
C PRO A 557 -14.81 6.30 -4.01
N VAL A 558 -15.36 7.48 -3.76
CA VAL A 558 -15.76 7.89 -2.41
C VAL A 558 -17.02 7.14 -1.99
N TRP A 559 -17.08 6.69 -0.72
CA TRP A 559 -18.16 5.81 -0.25
C TRP A 559 -19.58 6.33 -0.54
N THR A 560 -19.79 7.64 -0.50
CA THR A 560 -21.07 8.30 -0.79
C THR A 560 -21.56 8.16 -2.23
N TYR A 561 -20.72 7.68 -3.15
CA TYR A 561 -21.09 7.37 -4.53
C TYR A 561 -21.50 5.90 -4.71
N ILE A 562 -21.23 5.05 -3.71
CA ILE A 562 -21.50 3.60 -3.73
C ILE A 562 -22.60 3.21 -2.74
N VAL A 563 -22.70 3.91 -1.60
CA VAL A 563 -23.81 3.80 -0.64
C VAL A 563 -24.43 5.18 -0.46
N ALA A 564 -25.74 5.27 -0.68
CA ALA A 564 -26.50 6.49 -0.45
C ALA A 564 -26.38 6.92 1.03
N PRO A 565 -25.92 8.15 1.32
CA PRO A 565 -25.95 8.66 2.68
C PRO A 565 -27.41 8.95 3.11
N LEU A 566 -27.67 8.78 4.40
CA LEU A 566 -28.90 9.25 5.03
C LEU A 566 -29.01 10.77 4.90
N ASP A 567 -30.24 11.22 4.65
CA ASP A 567 -30.59 12.62 4.47
C ASP A 567 -30.46 13.45 5.78
N LYS A 568 -30.92 14.71 5.74
CA LYS A 568 -30.85 15.61 6.90
C LYS A 568 -31.77 15.17 8.06
N ASN A 569 -32.86 14.46 7.75
CA ASN A 569 -33.83 14.00 8.73
C ASN A 569 -33.43 12.65 9.33
N GLY A 570 -32.57 11.89 8.63
CA GLY A 570 -32.06 10.60 9.08
C GLY A 570 -32.99 9.43 8.76
N GLU A 571 -34.02 9.65 7.94
CA GLU A 571 -35.03 8.64 7.59
C GLU A 571 -34.81 8.06 6.19
N ASP A 572 -34.30 8.86 5.24
CA ASP A 572 -34.23 8.50 3.82
C ASP A 572 -32.78 8.37 3.32
N ASN A 573 -32.45 7.25 2.67
CA ASN A 573 -31.22 7.09 1.88
C ASN A 573 -31.40 7.70 0.48
N ILE A 574 -30.64 8.75 0.14
CA ILE A 574 -30.81 9.52 -1.11
C ILE A 574 -29.46 9.80 -1.78
N TYR A 575 -29.28 9.35 -3.04
CA TYR A 575 -28.12 9.73 -3.85
C TYR A 575 -28.20 11.20 -4.31
N ARG A 576 -27.03 11.85 -4.37
CA ARG A 576 -26.88 13.20 -4.97
C ARG A 576 -26.25 13.17 -6.37
N ASN A 577 -25.53 12.11 -6.69
CA ASN A 577 -24.97 11.80 -8.00
C ASN A 577 -24.69 10.29 -8.03
N GLN A 578 -25.27 9.58 -9.00
CA GLN A 578 -25.17 8.12 -9.14
C GLN A 578 -24.17 7.71 -10.23
N SER A 579 -23.58 8.65 -10.99
CA SER A 579 -22.79 8.38 -12.21
C SER A 579 -21.61 7.42 -12.01
N TYR A 580 -21.01 7.39 -10.82
CA TYR A 580 -19.92 6.44 -10.51
C TYR A 580 -20.46 5.01 -10.39
N ALA A 581 -21.54 4.81 -9.63
CA ALA A 581 -22.20 3.52 -9.50
C ALA A 581 -22.74 3.02 -10.86
N ASP A 582 -23.36 3.90 -11.66
CA ASP A 582 -23.81 3.55 -13.02
C ASP A 582 -22.65 3.14 -13.93
N LEU A 583 -21.50 3.81 -13.85
CA LEU A 583 -20.31 3.45 -14.62
C LEU A 583 -19.79 2.05 -14.23
N MET A 584 -19.75 1.74 -12.93
CA MET A 584 -19.33 0.42 -12.44
C MET A 584 -20.33 -0.69 -12.79
N ASP A 585 -21.63 -0.39 -12.80
CA ASP A 585 -22.68 -1.35 -13.19
C ASP A 585 -22.68 -1.62 -14.71
N GLU A 586 -22.49 -0.60 -15.55
CA GLU A 586 -22.37 -0.75 -17.02
C GLU A 586 -21.04 -1.44 -17.43
N ILE A 587 -19.95 -1.27 -16.66
CA ILE A 587 -18.72 -2.08 -16.81
C ILE A 587 -18.95 -3.52 -16.32
N GLY A 588 -19.75 -3.68 -15.26
CA GLY A 588 -19.97 -4.91 -14.53
C GLY A 588 -18.82 -5.22 -13.56
N VAL A 589 -19.12 -5.24 -12.26
CA VAL A 589 -18.13 -5.46 -11.16
C VAL A 589 -17.33 -6.78 -11.28
N ASN A 590 -17.81 -7.75 -12.06
CA ASN A 590 -17.04 -8.96 -12.37
C ASN A 590 -15.77 -8.67 -13.19
N ASN A 591 -15.79 -7.62 -14.03
CA ASN A 591 -14.67 -7.19 -14.89
C ASN A 591 -13.69 -6.22 -14.20
N ILE A 592 -14.03 -5.73 -12.99
CA ILE A 592 -13.20 -4.87 -12.15
C ILE A 592 -12.46 -5.78 -11.16
N ASP A 593 -11.15 -5.66 -11.02
CA ASP A 593 -10.35 -6.55 -10.16
C ASP A 593 -10.48 -6.14 -8.67
N TYR A 594 -10.33 -4.85 -8.35
CA TYR A 594 -10.49 -4.28 -6.99
C TYR A 594 -11.14 -2.89 -7.00
N ILE A 595 -11.75 -2.53 -5.87
CA ILE A 595 -12.37 -1.23 -5.63
C ILE A 595 -11.76 -0.63 -4.36
N TRP A 596 -10.99 0.45 -4.51
CA TRP A 596 -10.33 1.19 -3.43
C TRP A 596 -11.30 2.22 -2.84
N LEU A 597 -12.27 1.75 -2.05
CA LEU A 597 -13.33 2.60 -1.52
C LEU A 597 -12.78 3.61 -0.51
N ASN A 598 -12.75 4.88 -0.89
CA ASN A 598 -12.35 5.98 -0.03
C ASN A 598 -13.41 6.18 1.07
N THR A 599 -13.06 5.79 2.31
CA THR A 599 -13.94 5.85 3.50
C THR A 599 -14.02 7.25 4.13
N TYR A 600 -13.52 8.27 3.42
CA TYR A 600 -13.38 9.66 3.84
C TYR A 600 -13.76 10.63 2.70
N GLY A 601 -13.72 11.95 2.96
CA GLY A 601 -13.92 12.98 1.94
C GLY A 601 -15.28 13.70 1.94
N HIS A 602 -16.19 13.34 2.85
CA HIS A 602 -17.46 14.03 3.08
C HIS A 602 -17.60 14.47 4.56
N SER A 603 -18.66 15.21 4.89
CA SER A 603 -18.93 15.65 6.27
C SER A 603 -19.05 14.47 7.22
N GLY A 604 -18.46 14.56 8.42
CA GLY A 604 -18.59 13.54 9.48
C GLY A 604 -20.01 13.36 10.05
N MET A 605 -20.98 14.18 9.62
CA MET A 605 -22.41 14.00 9.89
C MET A 605 -23.13 13.13 8.85
N ALA A 606 -22.48 12.84 7.72
CA ALA A 606 -22.97 11.86 6.76
C ALA A 606 -22.82 10.47 7.36
N GLY A 607 -23.85 9.65 7.21
CA GLY A 607 -23.89 8.31 7.79
C GLY A 607 -24.82 7.40 7.02
N ILE A 608 -24.80 6.14 7.41
CA ILE A 608 -25.54 5.03 6.82
C ILE A 608 -26.31 4.32 7.92
N LEU A 609 -27.25 3.43 7.57
CA LEU A 609 -27.85 2.53 8.55
C LEU A 609 -26.84 1.42 8.87
N GLY A 610 -26.48 1.30 10.15
CA GLY A 610 -25.59 0.25 10.65
C GLY A 610 -26.34 -0.98 11.16
N PHE A 611 -25.58 -1.98 11.62
CA PHE A 611 -26.14 -3.22 12.18
C PHE A 611 -26.79 -3.07 13.56
N TYR A 612 -26.60 -1.92 14.22
CA TYR A 612 -27.26 -1.58 15.49
C TYR A 612 -28.75 -1.33 15.29
N LYS A 613 -29.57 -1.65 16.31
CA LYS A 613 -31.03 -1.47 16.27
C LYS A 613 -31.56 -0.73 17.49
N ASP A 614 -32.63 0.04 17.29
CA ASP A 614 -33.44 0.59 18.37
C ASP A 614 -34.29 -0.52 19.06
N PRO A 615 -34.90 -0.25 20.22
CA PRO A 615 -35.80 -1.20 20.89
C PRO A 615 -37.07 -1.59 20.11
N LYS A 616 -37.36 -0.91 18.98
CA LYS A 616 -38.47 -1.23 18.07
C LYS A 616 -38.01 -2.11 16.89
N GLY A 617 -36.70 -2.39 16.78
CA GLY A 617 -36.09 -3.22 15.75
C GLY A 617 -35.61 -2.49 14.49
N ASN A 618 -35.69 -1.16 14.45
CA ASN A 618 -35.23 -0.32 13.34
C ASN A 618 -33.71 -0.18 13.37
N TYR A 619 -33.05 -0.16 12.21
CA TYR A 619 -31.61 0.10 12.14
C TYR A 619 -31.29 1.56 12.53
N LEU A 620 -30.14 1.75 13.17
CA LEU A 620 -29.67 3.08 13.60
C LEU A 620 -28.69 3.69 12.61
N LYS A 621 -28.73 5.02 12.47
CA LYS A 621 -27.71 5.78 11.75
C LYS A 621 -26.36 5.65 12.45
N VAL A 622 -25.32 5.36 11.68
CA VAL A 622 -23.91 5.37 12.11
C VAL A 622 -23.14 6.32 11.20
N THR A 623 -22.42 7.26 11.81
CA THR A 623 -21.51 8.21 11.18
C THR A 623 -20.07 7.91 11.62
N SER A 624 -19.09 8.50 10.93
CA SER A 624 -17.69 8.43 11.36
C SER A 624 -17.43 9.09 12.72
N ASN A 625 -18.28 10.04 13.15
CA ASN A 625 -18.22 10.67 14.46
C ASN A 625 -18.68 9.75 15.60
N ASP A 626 -19.49 8.72 15.32
CA ASP A 626 -19.96 7.73 16.30
C ASP A 626 -18.89 6.65 16.61
N GLY A 627 -17.71 6.79 15.99
CA GLY A 627 -16.59 5.85 16.07
C GLY A 627 -16.26 5.28 14.70
N TYR A 628 -15.08 5.61 14.19
CA TYR A 628 -14.65 5.22 12.84
C TYR A 628 -14.63 3.70 12.60
N PRO A 629 -14.25 2.84 13.58
CA PRO A 629 -14.42 1.38 13.45
C PRO A 629 -15.86 0.92 13.27
N SER A 630 -16.80 1.48 14.04
CA SER A 630 -18.23 1.18 13.93
C SER A 630 -18.80 1.59 12.58
N PHE A 631 -18.38 2.76 12.07
CA PHE A 631 -18.74 3.25 10.74
C PHE A 631 -18.20 2.34 9.63
N MET A 632 -16.92 1.98 9.66
CA MET A 632 -16.31 1.11 8.64
C MET A 632 -16.88 -0.30 8.66
N ALA A 633 -17.08 -0.90 9.84
CA ALA A 633 -17.75 -2.19 9.95
C ALA A 633 -19.20 -2.14 9.45
N SER A 634 -19.92 -1.04 9.72
CA SER A 634 -21.27 -0.81 9.18
C SER A 634 -21.27 -0.64 7.66
N LEU A 635 -20.24 -0.02 7.08
CA LEU A 635 -20.10 0.18 5.65
C LEU A 635 -19.81 -1.14 4.93
N ALA A 636 -18.93 -1.99 5.48
CA ALA A 636 -18.71 -3.34 4.95
C ALA A 636 -19.97 -4.20 5.09
N TRP A 637 -20.69 -4.09 6.21
CA TRP A 637 -21.97 -4.78 6.41
C TRP A 637 -23.02 -4.35 5.39
N ALA A 638 -23.14 -3.05 5.10
CA ALA A 638 -24.04 -2.48 4.10
C ALA A 638 -23.74 -2.97 2.67
N LEU A 639 -22.46 -3.19 2.34
CA LEU A 639 -22.03 -3.59 1.00
C LEU A 639 -21.99 -5.10 0.77
N THR A 640 -21.68 -5.89 1.79
CA THR A 640 -21.35 -7.32 1.64
C THR A 640 -22.39 -8.27 2.25
N THR A 641 -23.26 -7.77 3.13
CA THR A 641 -24.37 -8.58 3.69
C THR A 641 -25.69 -8.27 3.00
N GLN A 642 -26.54 -9.29 2.80
CA GLN A 642 -27.90 -9.06 2.29
C GLN A 642 -28.70 -8.14 3.22
N GLN A 643 -28.55 -8.33 4.53
CA GLN A 643 -29.26 -7.57 5.55
C GLN A 643 -28.90 -6.07 5.53
N GLY A 644 -27.60 -5.76 5.41
CA GLY A 644 -27.12 -4.39 5.32
C GLY A 644 -27.44 -3.72 3.99
N TYR A 645 -27.39 -4.48 2.89
CA TYR A 645 -27.81 -4.00 1.57
C TYR A 645 -29.30 -3.66 1.55
N ASP A 646 -30.16 -4.54 2.10
CA ASP A 646 -31.60 -4.30 2.18
C ASP A 646 -31.94 -3.12 3.10
N ALA A 647 -31.19 -2.92 4.19
CA ALA A 647 -31.34 -1.78 5.09
C ALA A 647 -30.94 -0.45 4.43
N ASN A 648 -29.83 -0.42 3.69
CA ASN A 648 -29.30 0.79 3.05
C ASN A 648 -29.82 1.01 1.62
N LYS A 649 -30.91 0.33 1.23
CA LYS A 649 -31.50 0.51 -0.09
C LYS A 649 -31.96 1.98 -0.27
N PRO A 650 -31.62 2.65 -1.38
CA PRO A 650 -32.09 4.00 -1.68
C PRO A 650 -33.62 4.04 -1.85
N LYS A 651 -34.24 5.16 -1.48
CA LYS A 651 -35.70 5.33 -1.46
C LYS A 651 -36.34 5.43 -2.85
N TYR A 652 -35.62 6.00 -3.82
CA TYR A 652 -36.15 6.28 -5.15
C TYR A 652 -35.69 5.21 -6.14
N GLU A 653 -36.62 4.69 -6.96
CA GLU A 653 -36.45 3.47 -7.74
C GLU A 653 -35.62 3.65 -9.04
N VAL A 654 -34.69 4.60 -9.03
CA VAL A 654 -33.72 4.87 -10.11
C VAL A 654 -32.37 4.22 -9.81
N ASP A 655 -32.04 4.08 -8.53
CA ASP A 655 -30.67 3.90 -8.08
C ASP A 655 -30.27 2.41 -7.94
N ARG A 656 -29.31 1.97 -8.76
CA ARG A 656 -28.65 0.67 -8.62
C ARG A 656 -27.44 0.79 -7.70
N VAL A 657 -27.48 0.11 -6.56
CA VAL A 657 -26.30 -0.08 -5.71
C VAL A 657 -25.44 -1.19 -6.34
N PRO A 658 -24.20 -0.92 -6.75
CA PRO A 658 -23.38 -1.90 -7.43
C PRO A 658 -23.02 -3.03 -6.47
N LYS A 659 -23.10 -4.27 -6.95
CA LYS A 659 -22.84 -5.45 -6.12
C LYS A 659 -21.37 -5.76 -6.06
N ILE A 660 -20.77 -5.46 -4.92
CA ILE A 660 -19.34 -5.64 -4.69
C ILE A 660 -19.09 -6.98 -3.97
N PRO A 661 -18.40 -7.95 -4.58
CA PRO A 661 -17.88 -9.11 -3.87
C PRO A 661 -16.90 -8.66 -2.77
N ALA A 662 -17.00 -9.25 -1.58
CA ALA A 662 -16.21 -8.86 -0.42
C ALA A 662 -14.69 -8.88 -0.70
N ASP A 663 -14.22 -9.89 -1.42
CA ASP A 663 -12.83 -10.06 -1.87
C ASP A 663 -12.31 -8.92 -2.78
N LYS A 664 -13.22 -8.18 -3.44
CA LYS A 664 -12.88 -7.01 -4.27
C LYS A 664 -13.01 -5.68 -3.55
N LEU A 665 -13.62 -5.65 -2.37
CA LEU A 665 -13.84 -4.43 -1.58
C LEU A 665 -12.61 -4.12 -0.72
N ILE A 666 -11.84 -3.10 -1.10
CA ILE A 666 -10.68 -2.63 -0.34
C ILE A 666 -11.04 -1.28 0.28
N PHE A 667 -10.76 -1.09 1.57
CA PHE A 667 -11.02 0.19 2.24
C PHE A 667 -9.79 1.08 2.22
N THR A 668 -9.87 2.19 1.48
CA THR A 668 -8.85 3.24 1.53
C THR A 668 -9.07 4.09 2.77
N ILE A 669 -8.05 4.16 3.63
CA ILE A 669 -8.05 4.90 4.88
C ILE A 669 -6.95 5.99 4.88
N PRO A 670 -7.14 7.10 5.61
CA PRO A 670 -6.08 8.07 5.82
C PRO A 670 -4.97 7.46 6.70
N ALA A 671 -3.72 7.66 6.30
CA ALA A 671 -2.56 7.11 7.02
C ALA A 671 -2.33 7.77 8.40
N ILE A 672 -2.62 9.07 8.51
CA ILE A 672 -2.45 9.90 9.72
C ILE A 672 -3.59 10.92 9.86
N GLU A 673 -3.68 11.58 11.02
CA GLU A 673 -4.61 12.71 11.19
C GLU A 673 -4.30 13.86 10.21
N GLY A 674 -5.31 14.65 9.87
CA GLY A 674 -5.13 15.83 9.01
C GLY A 674 -4.91 15.53 7.53
N VAL A 675 -4.95 14.27 7.10
CA VAL A 675 -4.96 13.90 5.67
C VAL A 675 -6.23 14.37 4.95
N THR A 676 -7.33 14.60 5.69
CA THR A 676 -8.66 14.91 5.12
C THR A 676 -9.15 16.32 5.44
N ALA A 677 -9.82 16.95 4.48
CA ALA A 677 -10.28 18.34 4.60
C ALA A 677 -11.37 18.55 5.68
N ARG A 678 -11.57 19.83 6.06
CA ARG A 678 -12.67 20.32 6.93
C ARG A 678 -12.59 19.95 8.41
N GLY A 679 -11.38 19.79 8.96
CA GLY A 679 -11.15 19.69 10.41
C GLY A 679 -11.58 18.36 11.02
N LEU A 680 -11.72 17.31 10.21
CA LEU A 680 -12.06 15.97 10.66
C LEU A 680 -10.76 15.16 10.87
N THR A 681 -10.51 14.78 12.12
CA THR A 681 -9.34 13.97 12.52
C THR A 681 -9.65 12.49 12.36
N TYR A 682 -9.64 12.01 11.11
CA TYR A 682 -9.69 10.59 10.82
C TYR A 682 -8.27 10.02 10.78
N ALA A 683 -7.94 9.19 11.76
CA ALA A 683 -6.80 8.29 11.76
C ALA A 683 -7.22 7.03 12.53
N LEU A 684 -6.69 5.88 12.14
CA LEU A 684 -6.94 4.61 12.84
C LEU A 684 -5.66 4.19 13.54
N SER A 685 -5.72 3.97 14.85
CA SER A 685 -4.66 3.23 15.53
C SER A 685 -4.72 1.74 15.16
N ALA A 686 -3.66 1.00 15.50
CA ALA A 686 -3.67 -0.46 15.35
C ALA A 686 -4.84 -1.13 16.10
N ASN A 687 -5.26 -0.56 17.24
CA ASN A 687 -6.44 -1.03 17.99
C ASN A 687 -7.75 -0.75 17.24
N ASP A 688 -7.84 0.37 16.54
CA ASP A 688 -9.04 0.73 15.76
C ASP A 688 -9.17 -0.15 14.50
N ILE A 689 -8.06 -0.44 13.82
CA ILE A 689 -8.01 -1.42 12.71
C ILE A 689 -8.46 -2.80 13.21
N LYS A 690 -7.92 -3.26 14.34
CA LYS A 690 -8.32 -4.54 14.94
C LYS A 690 -9.81 -4.56 15.30
N ALA A 691 -10.30 -3.55 16.02
CA ALA A 691 -11.71 -3.44 16.40
C ALA A 691 -12.65 -3.37 15.18
N THR A 692 -12.21 -2.73 14.10
CA THR A 692 -12.94 -2.68 12.82
C THR A 692 -13.14 -4.10 12.25
N VAL A 693 -12.07 -4.90 12.20
CA VAL A 693 -12.09 -6.27 11.70
C VAL A 693 -12.92 -7.20 12.60
N GLU A 694 -12.78 -7.09 13.93
CA GLU A 694 -13.57 -7.85 14.91
C GLU A 694 -15.06 -7.53 14.83
N LEU A 695 -15.44 -6.26 14.62
CA LEU A 695 -16.82 -5.86 14.38
C LEU A 695 -17.37 -6.41 13.06
N MET A 696 -16.57 -6.41 11.99
CA MET A 696 -16.96 -7.02 10.72
C MET A 696 -17.27 -8.52 10.88
N GLU A 697 -16.35 -9.28 11.49
CA GLU A 697 -16.51 -10.72 11.73
C GLU A 697 -17.76 -11.01 12.58
N LYS A 698 -17.93 -10.28 13.69
CA LYS A 698 -19.11 -10.38 14.58
C LYS A 698 -20.44 -10.16 13.83
N HIS A 699 -20.45 -9.25 12.86
CA HIS A 699 -21.64 -8.88 12.09
C HIS A 699 -21.69 -9.51 10.68
N GLN A 700 -20.89 -10.57 10.45
CA GLN A 700 -20.83 -11.34 9.19
C GLN A 700 -20.49 -10.52 7.94
N ALA A 701 -19.93 -9.33 8.13
CA ALA A 701 -19.37 -8.51 7.06
C ALA A 701 -17.96 -9.00 6.70
N SER A 702 -17.54 -8.76 5.46
CA SER A 702 -16.19 -9.10 5.01
C SER A 702 -15.70 -8.08 3.98
N PHE A 703 -14.42 -8.13 3.65
CA PHE A 703 -13.70 -7.23 2.76
C PHE A 703 -12.36 -7.87 2.34
N GLY A 704 -11.68 -7.33 1.33
CA GLY A 704 -10.43 -7.87 0.79
C GLY A 704 -9.15 -7.33 1.44
N GLY A 705 -9.24 -6.21 2.18
CA GLY A 705 -8.09 -5.59 2.84
C GLY A 705 -8.16 -4.05 2.87
N PHE A 706 -7.00 -3.42 3.07
CA PHE A 706 -6.88 -1.97 3.21
C PHE A 706 -5.98 -1.34 2.14
N ALA A 707 -6.27 -0.08 1.83
CA ALA A 707 -5.39 0.81 1.08
C ALA A 707 -5.04 2.04 1.95
N LEU A 708 -3.82 2.55 1.83
CA LEU A 708 -3.38 3.75 2.55
C LEU A 708 -3.23 4.94 1.62
N TRP A 709 -3.93 6.03 1.96
CA TRP A 709 -3.64 7.37 1.44
C TRP A 709 -2.88 8.16 2.52
N SER A 710 -1.56 8.31 2.43
CA SER A 710 -0.61 7.76 1.44
C SER A 710 0.68 7.26 2.12
N ILE A 711 1.51 6.52 1.38
CA ILE A 711 2.68 5.80 1.95
C ILE A 711 3.66 6.76 2.64
N ASP A 712 3.87 7.95 2.07
CA ASP A 712 4.72 9.02 2.61
C ASP A 712 4.19 9.64 3.92
N PHE A 713 2.86 9.63 4.13
CA PHE A 713 2.26 10.04 5.39
C PHE A 713 2.44 8.98 6.48
N ASP A 714 2.28 7.68 6.17
CA ASP A 714 2.52 6.62 7.15
C ASP A 714 4.00 6.54 7.56
N ALA A 715 4.92 6.90 6.66
CA ALA A 715 6.35 7.00 6.94
C ALA A 715 6.74 8.10 7.96
N MET A 716 5.83 9.01 8.30
CA MET A 716 6.12 10.12 9.21
C MET A 716 6.27 9.67 10.67
N LYS A 717 7.06 10.44 11.44
CA LYS A 717 7.00 10.43 12.91
C LYS A 717 6.31 11.71 13.36
N ILE A 718 5.31 11.58 14.24
CA ILE A 718 4.56 12.71 14.80
C ILE A 718 4.53 12.53 16.31
N ASN A 719 5.13 13.46 17.05
CA ASN A 719 5.14 13.48 18.51
C ASN A 719 3.86 14.12 19.06
N GLN A 720 3.52 13.83 20.32
CA GLN A 720 2.29 14.34 20.93
C GLN A 720 2.19 15.86 20.88
N GLY A 721 1.08 16.35 20.33
CA GLY A 721 0.81 17.78 20.18
C GLY A 721 1.30 18.40 18.87
N GLU A 722 2.18 17.77 18.09
CA GLU A 722 2.76 18.39 16.87
C GLU A 722 1.70 18.72 15.81
N LEU A 723 0.64 17.91 15.71
CA LEU A 723 -0.52 18.15 14.84
C LEU A 723 -1.79 18.48 15.63
N SER A 724 -2.18 17.61 16.56
CA SER A 724 -3.34 17.78 17.44
C SER A 724 -3.02 17.34 18.87
N ALA A 725 -3.86 17.71 19.84
CA ALA A 725 -3.62 17.41 21.25
C ALA A 725 -3.85 15.92 21.54
N GLY A 726 -2.84 15.23 22.06
CA GLY A 726 -2.89 13.81 22.42
C GLY A 726 -2.58 12.83 21.27
N TYR A 727 -2.66 13.27 20.01
CA TYR A 727 -2.30 12.46 18.85
C TYR A 727 -0.79 12.30 18.68
N SER A 728 -0.35 11.10 18.32
CA SER A 728 1.02 10.80 17.88
C SER A 728 1.00 9.68 16.85
N HIS A 729 1.97 9.69 15.93
CA HIS A 729 2.17 8.66 14.91
C HIS A 729 3.59 8.10 14.97
N GLN A 730 3.73 6.78 14.86
CA GLN A 730 5.02 6.13 14.64
C GLN A 730 5.14 5.70 13.18
N PRO A 731 6.32 5.90 12.54
CA PRO A 731 6.54 5.49 11.16
C PRO A 731 6.08 4.06 10.90
N TRP A 732 5.29 3.86 9.86
CA TRP A 732 4.82 2.55 9.36
C TRP A 732 3.87 1.80 10.28
N SER A 733 3.43 2.40 11.39
CA SER A 733 2.57 1.72 12.36
C SER A 733 1.18 1.39 11.81
N THR A 734 0.68 2.15 10.83
CA THR A 734 -0.58 1.83 10.15
C THR A 734 -0.39 0.67 9.17
N THR A 735 0.70 0.66 8.37
CA THR A 735 1.10 -0.48 7.51
C THR A 735 1.26 -1.77 8.31
N ASP A 736 1.92 -1.69 9.47
CA ASP A 736 2.17 -2.85 10.35
C ASP A 736 0.87 -3.43 10.90
N ALA A 737 -0.07 -2.57 11.29
CA ALA A 737 -1.40 -2.99 11.73
C ALA A 737 -2.16 -3.71 10.60
N ILE A 738 -2.27 -3.11 9.40
CA ILE A 738 -3.02 -3.72 8.28
C ILE A 738 -2.37 -5.00 7.74
N ALA A 739 -1.03 -5.11 7.76
CA ALA A 739 -0.33 -6.32 7.35
C ALA A 739 -0.51 -7.49 8.34
N SER A 740 -0.88 -7.21 9.60
CA SER A 740 -1.08 -8.22 10.64
C SER A 740 -2.50 -8.81 10.71
N ILE A 741 -3.47 -8.27 9.96
CA ILE A 741 -4.87 -8.66 10.09
C ILE A 741 -5.14 -10.06 9.52
N LYS A 742 -6.19 -10.69 10.06
CA LYS A 742 -6.86 -11.83 9.45
C LYS A 742 -8.17 -11.33 8.84
N LEU A 743 -8.41 -11.61 7.55
CA LEU A 743 -9.67 -11.21 6.90
C LEU A 743 -10.87 -11.98 7.52
N PRO A 744 -12.02 -11.32 7.77
CA PRO A 744 -13.26 -11.98 8.15
C PRO A 744 -13.74 -12.94 7.06
N PRO A 745 -14.29 -14.12 7.41
CA PRO A 745 -14.79 -15.07 6.43
C PRO A 745 -15.96 -14.51 5.61
N VAL A 746 -16.01 -14.83 4.30
CA VAL A 746 -17.11 -14.43 3.42
C VAL A 746 -18.34 -15.35 3.65
N ILE A 747 -19.20 -14.95 4.59
CA ILE A 747 -20.39 -15.73 5.01
C ILE A 747 -21.62 -15.42 4.15
N SER A 748 -21.77 -14.17 3.68
CA SER A 748 -22.94 -13.69 2.93
C SER A 748 -22.59 -13.27 1.49
N LYS A 749 -23.58 -13.35 0.59
CA LYS A 749 -23.55 -12.74 -0.75
C LYS A 749 -24.87 -12.04 -1.05
N VAL A 750 -24.81 -10.85 -1.66
CA VAL A 750 -26.01 -10.05 -1.99
C VAL A 750 -26.70 -10.58 -3.26
N ILE A 751 -27.90 -11.14 -3.13
CA ILE A 751 -28.69 -11.74 -4.22
C ILE A 751 -29.81 -10.78 -4.65
N TYR A 752 -30.09 -10.70 -5.96
CA TYR A 752 -31.24 -9.91 -6.45
C TYR A 752 -32.45 -10.84 -6.43
N LYS A 753 -33.44 -10.56 -5.58
CA LYS A 753 -34.78 -11.17 -5.74
C LYS A 753 -35.47 -10.46 -6.90
N SER A 754 -35.69 -11.18 -8.00
CA SER A 754 -36.48 -10.69 -9.13
C SER A 754 -37.93 -10.45 -8.68
N SER A 755 -38.46 -9.28 -9.00
CA SER A 755 -39.80 -8.85 -8.61
C SER A 755 -40.89 -9.43 -9.51
N ILE A 756 -41.36 -10.65 -9.22
CA ILE A 756 -42.59 -11.19 -9.82
C ILE A 756 -43.55 -11.78 -8.75
N ASN A 757 -44.68 -11.09 -8.60
CA ASN A 757 -46.01 -11.50 -8.11
C ASN A 757 -46.22 -12.22 -6.75
N LYS A 758 -46.75 -11.43 -5.82
CA LYS A 758 -48.09 -11.54 -5.18
C LYS A 758 -48.56 -12.86 -4.51
N ASN A 759 -49.10 -12.59 -3.32
CA ASN A 759 -50.22 -13.22 -2.59
C ASN A 759 -49.94 -14.24 -1.49
N SER A 760 -50.48 -13.87 -0.31
CA SER A 760 -51.03 -14.71 0.75
C SER A 760 -50.17 -15.86 1.31
N SER A 761 -49.68 -15.64 2.53
CA SER A 761 -50.40 -16.23 3.67
C SER A 761 -50.08 -15.49 4.98
N LYS A 762 -51.12 -14.96 5.64
CA LYS A 762 -51.07 -14.75 7.09
C LYS A 762 -50.96 -16.14 7.74
N LYS A 763 -49.89 -16.39 8.50
CA LYS A 763 -49.93 -17.34 9.61
C LYS A 763 -49.31 -16.68 10.83
N ASN A 764 -50.15 -16.48 11.84
CA ASN A 764 -49.69 -16.12 13.16
C ASN A 764 -48.84 -17.29 13.70
N TYR A 765 -47.63 -17.00 14.14
CA TYR A 765 -47.04 -17.72 15.25
C TYR A 765 -46.97 -16.74 16.42
N SER A 766 -48.01 -16.79 17.23
CA SER A 766 -47.90 -16.39 18.63
C SER A 766 -47.07 -17.47 19.32
N ASP A 767 -45.88 -17.12 19.76
CA ASP A 767 -45.25 -17.83 20.86
C ASP A 767 -44.84 -16.83 21.92
N GLY A 768 -45.51 -16.92 23.07
CA GLY A 768 -45.31 -16.04 24.21
C GLY A 768 -44.36 -16.71 25.17
N SER A 769 -43.08 -16.34 25.13
CA SER A 769 -42.11 -16.72 26.14
C SER A 769 -41.52 -15.47 26.78
N LEU A 770 -41.84 -15.24 28.07
CA LEU A 770 -41.07 -14.33 28.89
C LEU A 770 -39.68 -14.94 29.05
N ILE A 771 -38.64 -14.26 28.55
CA ILE A 771 -37.27 -14.52 28.97
C ILE A 771 -36.77 -13.33 29.78
N THR A 772 -36.35 -13.67 30.99
CA THR A 772 -35.85 -12.80 32.06
C THR A 772 -34.65 -11.95 31.66
N SER A 773 -34.49 -10.80 32.31
CA SER A 773 -33.33 -9.91 32.19
C SER A 773 -32.00 -10.65 32.38
N THR A 774 -31.26 -10.85 31.28
CA THR A 774 -29.86 -11.27 31.32
C THR A 774 -29.00 -10.15 31.91
N LEU A 775 -28.24 -10.47 32.97
CA LEU A 775 -27.24 -9.57 33.55
C LEU A 775 -26.09 -9.37 32.56
N ILE A 776 -25.83 -8.12 32.17
CA ILE A 776 -24.82 -7.76 31.15
C ILE A 776 -23.53 -7.31 31.84
N ASN A 777 -22.34 -7.73 31.40
CA ASN A 777 -21.09 -7.23 31.98
C ASN A 777 -20.73 -5.87 31.36
N TYR A 778 -20.59 -4.81 32.16
CA TYR A 778 -20.16 -3.50 31.63
C TYR A 778 -18.67 -3.58 31.21
N PRO A 779 -18.28 -3.13 29.99
CA PRO A 779 -19.00 -2.25 29.07
C PRO A 779 -19.68 -2.93 27.86
N ASP A 780 -19.93 -4.23 27.87
CA ASP A 780 -20.51 -4.97 26.74
C ASP A 780 -21.94 -4.50 26.43
N GLY A 781 -22.19 -3.99 25.23
CA GLY A 781 -23.50 -3.44 24.87
C GLY A 781 -23.67 -1.95 25.16
N ILE A 782 -22.58 -1.21 25.37
CA ILE A 782 -22.62 0.26 25.20
C ILE A 782 -23.30 0.61 23.86
N GLY A 783 -24.29 1.50 23.95
CA GLY A 783 -25.24 1.86 22.89
C GLY A 783 -26.64 1.27 23.11
N THR A 784 -26.80 0.22 23.93
CA THR A 784 -28.08 -0.50 24.11
C THR A 784 -28.72 -0.36 25.49
N TYR A 785 -28.02 0.18 26.50
CA TYR A 785 -28.58 0.31 27.85
C TYR A 785 -29.71 1.35 27.92
N GLY A 786 -30.96 0.91 27.95
CA GLY A 786 -32.10 1.75 28.31
C GLY A 786 -32.33 1.84 29.82
N ALA A 787 -33.21 2.74 30.25
CA ALA A 787 -33.66 2.80 31.64
C ALA A 787 -34.15 1.42 32.14
N GLY A 788 -33.67 1.01 33.31
CA GLY A 788 -33.91 -0.30 33.91
C GLY A 788 -32.92 -1.40 33.53
N THR A 789 -32.02 -1.18 32.57
CA THR A 789 -30.98 -2.18 32.22
C THR A 789 -30.03 -2.42 33.39
N ILE A 790 -29.81 -3.67 33.79
CA ILE A 790 -28.90 -4.03 34.88
C ILE A 790 -27.59 -4.57 34.32
N VAL A 791 -26.48 -3.95 34.72
CA VAL A 791 -25.12 -4.37 34.38
C VAL A 791 -24.33 -4.81 35.61
N SER A 792 -23.44 -5.78 35.44
CA SER A 792 -22.42 -6.18 36.40
C SER A 792 -21.15 -5.37 36.16
N TYR A 793 -20.61 -4.76 37.23
CA TYR A 793 -19.32 -4.09 37.21
C TYR A 793 -18.65 -4.20 38.59
N GLN A 794 -17.38 -4.61 38.63
CA GLN A 794 -16.59 -4.73 39.87
C GLN A 794 -17.32 -5.48 41.02
N ALA A 795 -17.90 -6.64 40.70
CA ALA A 795 -18.64 -7.50 41.63
C ALA A 795 -19.89 -6.86 42.28
N ALA A 796 -20.47 -5.82 41.68
CA ALA A 796 -21.77 -5.28 42.04
C ALA A 796 -22.68 -5.07 40.82
N GLU A 797 -23.99 -5.12 41.06
CA GLU A 797 -25.03 -4.90 40.04
C GLU A 797 -25.48 -3.43 40.05
N TYR A 798 -25.61 -2.84 38.86
CA TYR A 798 -25.95 -1.43 38.66
C TYR A 798 -27.07 -1.31 37.62
N LYS A 799 -28.15 -0.62 37.99
CA LYS A 799 -29.32 -0.37 37.14
C LYS A 799 -29.23 1.00 36.48
N CYS A 800 -29.38 1.06 35.17
CA CYS A 800 -29.45 2.31 34.41
C CYS A 800 -30.71 3.10 34.81
N ILE A 801 -30.57 4.36 35.22
CA ILE A 801 -31.67 5.23 35.66
C ILE A 801 -31.98 6.38 34.68
N SER A 802 -31.22 6.51 33.59
CA SER A 802 -31.38 7.56 32.58
C SER A 802 -32.48 7.19 31.57
N THR A 803 -33.56 7.99 31.49
CA THR A 803 -34.77 7.69 30.69
C THR A 803 -34.93 8.47 29.39
N LEU A 804 -34.29 9.62 29.19
CA LEU A 804 -34.44 10.48 28.00
C LEU A 804 -33.15 11.26 27.70
N VAL A 805 -32.96 11.61 26.41
CA VAL A 805 -31.66 11.93 25.75
C VAL A 805 -30.79 10.68 25.63
N ALA A 806 -29.93 10.61 24.59
CA ALA A 806 -29.04 9.48 24.30
C ALA A 806 -28.36 8.98 25.59
N SER A 807 -28.84 7.83 26.07
CA SER A 807 -28.83 7.44 27.48
C SER A 807 -27.44 7.52 28.11
N LEU A 808 -27.30 8.26 29.21
CA LEU A 808 -26.02 8.50 29.90
C LEU A 808 -25.27 7.20 30.27
N CYS A 809 -26.01 6.12 30.50
CA CYS A 809 -25.49 4.78 30.76
C CYS A 809 -24.56 4.27 29.63
N ASN A 810 -24.78 4.72 28.40
CA ASN A 810 -24.01 4.37 27.21
C ASN A 810 -22.83 5.32 26.93
N ASP A 811 -22.59 6.32 27.79
CA ASP A 811 -21.41 7.19 27.71
C ASP A 811 -20.38 6.77 28.78
N LYS A 812 -19.14 6.51 28.34
CA LYS A 812 -18.03 6.09 29.20
C LYS A 812 -17.68 7.10 30.30
N MET A 813 -18.00 8.39 30.13
CA MET A 813 -17.83 9.42 31.16
C MET A 813 -18.69 9.16 32.41
N TYR A 814 -19.79 8.41 32.25
CA TYR A 814 -20.74 8.06 33.30
C TYR A 814 -20.69 6.56 33.64
N MET A 815 -19.53 5.90 33.52
CA MET A 815 -19.36 4.48 33.87
C MET A 815 -19.85 4.16 35.31
N PRO A 816 -20.36 2.95 35.58
CA PRO A 816 -20.73 2.55 36.94
C PRO A 816 -19.55 2.75 37.91
N ASN A 817 -19.83 3.28 39.11
CA ASN A 817 -18.82 3.62 40.13
C ASN A 817 -17.79 4.70 39.72
N GLY A 818 -17.91 5.34 38.55
CA GLY A 818 -17.07 6.46 38.12
C GLY A 818 -17.53 7.83 38.67
N LEU A 819 -16.72 8.88 38.44
CA LEU A 819 -16.91 10.23 39.00
C LEU A 819 -18.31 10.82 38.75
N TYR A 820 -18.88 10.58 37.56
CA TYR A 820 -20.23 10.99 37.18
C TYR A 820 -21.23 9.82 37.13
N GLY A 821 -20.80 8.59 37.46
CA GLY A 821 -21.58 7.36 37.29
C GLY A 821 -22.92 7.35 38.02
N LYS A 822 -23.00 8.01 39.17
CA LYS A 822 -24.25 8.20 39.94
C LYS A 822 -25.37 8.95 39.23
N LEU A 823 -25.07 9.61 38.10
CA LEU A 823 -26.06 10.32 37.26
C LEU A 823 -26.70 9.38 36.21
N ALA A 824 -26.09 8.22 35.96
CA ALA A 824 -26.55 7.22 35.01
C ALA A 824 -26.95 5.89 35.67
N TRP A 825 -26.33 5.54 36.80
CA TRP A 825 -26.42 4.22 37.41
C TRP A 825 -26.78 4.27 38.90
N GLU A 826 -27.76 3.46 39.28
CA GLU A 826 -28.14 3.17 40.66
C GLU A 826 -27.63 1.78 41.05
N LYS A 827 -26.97 1.65 42.21
CA LYS A 827 -26.45 0.36 42.69
C LYS A 827 -27.61 -0.46 43.27
N VAL A 828 -27.85 -1.66 42.72
CA VAL A 828 -28.96 -2.52 43.14
C VAL A 828 -28.69 -3.08 44.53
N GLN A 829 -29.53 -2.72 45.51
CA GLN A 829 -29.54 -3.35 46.83
C GLN A 829 -30.59 -4.47 46.86
N LYS A 830 -30.23 -5.63 47.39
CA LYS A 830 -31.16 -6.74 47.64
C LYS A 830 -31.67 -6.61 49.06
N ASP A 831 -32.92 -6.12 49.22
CA ASP A 831 -33.99 -6.78 50.00
C ASP A 831 -35.19 -5.86 50.34
N SER A 832 -36.35 -6.50 50.59
CA SER A 832 -37.61 -6.01 51.20
C SER A 832 -38.65 -5.25 50.34
N VAL A 833 -39.73 -5.99 50.07
CA VAL A 833 -41.07 -5.66 49.52
C VAL A 833 -41.88 -4.64 50.34
N VAL A 834 -42.65 -3.76 49.67
CA VAL A 834 -43.99 -3.26 50.13
C VAL A 834 -44.91 -2.96 48.92
N ASP A 835 -46.18 -3.32 49.05
CA ASP A 835 -47.30 -3.21 48.10
C ASP A 835 -48.37 -2.20 48.61
N ASP A 836 -49.24 -1.53 47.85
CA ASP A 836 -49.51 -1.40 46.39
C ASP A 836 -50.33 -0.09 46.14
N SER A 837 -50.57 0.24 44.86
CA SER A 837 -51.78 0.87 44.29
C SER A 837 -51.75 2.36 43.90
N THR A 838 -52.36 2.60 42.73
CA THR A 838 -52.75 3.88 42.09
C THR A 838 -51.63 4.78 41.51
N PHE A 839 -51.52 4.78 40.17
CA PHE A 839 -52.02 5.89 39.32
C PHE A 839 -51.79 5.58 37.83
N THR A 840 -52.81 5.06 37.15
CA THR A 840 -52.94 5.29 35.71
C THR A 840 -53.30 6.75 35.49
N ASN A 841 -52.59 7.47 34.62
CA ASN A 841 -53.19 8.48 33.73
C ASN A 841 -52.23 8.93 32.63
N LYS A 842 -52.77 9.17 31.43
CA LYS A 842 -52.12 10.02 30.42
C LYS A 842 -52.04 11.45 30.98
N PRO A 843 -51.02 12.26 30.63
CA PRO A 843 -50.98 13.65 31.07
C PRO A 843 -52.17 14.42 30.48
N GLU A 844 -53.00 14.96 31.36
CA GLU A 844 -54.16 15.78 31.01
C GLU A 844 -53.70 17.23 30.73
N ILE A 845 -54.25 17.86 29.68
CA ILE A 845 -53.91 19.24 29.31
C ILE A 845 -54.75 20.19 30.17
N ILE A 846 -54.12 21.05 30.96
CA ILE A 846 -54.80 21.94 31.90
C ILE A 846 -54.69 23.38 31.40
N MET A 847 -55.82 23.97 31.01
CA MET A 847 -55.92 25.36 30.58
C MET A 847 -56.39 26.26 31.72
N VAL A 848 -55.79 27.44 31.89
CA VAL A 848 -56.20 28.47 32.86
C VAL A 848 -56.39 29.78 32.10
N ASN A 849 -57.61 30.33 32.12
CA ASN A 849 -57.98 31.57 31.44
C ASN A 849 -57.55 31.64 29.95
N GLY A 850 -57.66 30.52 29.23
CA GLY A 850 -57.35 30.41 27.80
C GLY A 850 -55.88 30.10 27.46
N ALA A 851 -54.99 29.98 28.44
CA ALA A 851 -53.57 29.69 28.26
C ALA A 851 -53.17 28.36 28.96
N TYR A 852 -52.13 27.69 28.47
CA TYR A 852 -51.67 26.41 29.05
C TYR A 852 -51.06 26.61 30.43
N LYS A 853 -51.43 25.79 31.42
CA LYS A 853 -50.75 25.75 32.72
C LYS A 853 -49.46 24.94 32.58
N TYR A 854 -48.31 25.60 32.60
CA TYR A 854 -47.01 24.92 32.48
C TYR A 854 -46.80 23.96 33.67
N PRO A 855 -46.34 22.70 33.48
CA PRO A 855 -45.79 22.10 32.25
C PRO A 855 -46.79 21.32 31.37
N SER A 856 -48.11 21.45 31.56
CA SER A 856 -49.08 20.73 30.72
C SER A 856 -49.09 21.30 29.30
N GLY A 857 -48.91 20.42 28.29
CA GLY A 857 -48.77 20.81 26.88
C GLY A 857 -47.33 20.92 26.35
N ILE A 858 -46.29 20.64 27.15
CA ILE A 858 -44.90 20.57 26.65
C ILE A 858 -44.79 19.58 25.47
N GLY A 859 -44.15 20.04 24.39
CA GLY A 859 -44.10 19.38 23.09
C GLY A 859 -45.14 19.91 22.08
N SER A 860 -46.02 20.84 22.48
CA SER A 860 -47.06 21.41 21.62
C SER A 860 -47.22 22.93 21.68
N TYR A 861 -46.40 23.63 22.46
CA TYR A 861 -46.37 25.10 22.48
C TYR A 861 -45.82 25.65 21.16
N ARG A 862 -46.33 26.80 20.73
CA ARG A 862 -45.94 27.49 19.49
C ARG A 862 -45.14 28.76 19.77
N ASP A 863 -44.52 29.33 18.74
CA ASP A 863 -44.02 30.71 18.81
C ASP A 863 -45.15 31.67 19.24
N ALA A 864 -44.84 32.61 20.14
CA ALA A 864 -45.80 33.50 20.81
C ALA A 864 -46.92 32.82 21.63
N GLU A 865 -46.81 31.51 21.91
CA GLU A 865 -47.76 30.82 22.80
C GLU A 865 -47.59 31.30 24.24
N VAL A 866 -48.70 31.64 24.90
CA VAL A 866 -48.68 32.10 26.29
C VAL A 866 -48.97 30.94 27.24
N VAL A 867 -48.10 30.77 28.24
CA VAL A 867 -48.26 29.79 29.32
C VAL A 867 -48.33 30.47 30.68
N VAL A 868 -49.01 29.82 31.62
CA VAL A 868 -49.26 30.31 32.97
C VAL A 868 -48.54 29.41 33.98
N ASN A 869 -47.81 30.02 34.91
CA ASN A 869 -47.23 29.31 36.07
C ASN A 869 -47.40 30.17 37.32
N GLY A 870 -48.17 29.69 38.30
CA GLY A 870 -48.64 30.49 39.42
C GLY A 870 -49.42 31.72 38.92
N ASP A 871 -49.10 32.89 39.47
CA ASP A 871 -49.71 34.18 39.10
C ASP A 871 -49.02 34.85 37.90
N LYS A 872 -48.01 34.20 37.29
CA LYS A 872 -47.21 34.77 36.20
C LYS A 872 -47.60 34.23 34.83
N LYS A 873 -47.43 35.07 33.81
CA LYS A 873 -47.65 34.76 32.39
C LYS A 873 -46.36 34.91 31.61
N TYR A 874 -46.11 33.93 30.74
CA TYR A 874 -44.90 33.84 29.94
C TYR A 874 -45.24 33.60 28.49
N GLU A 875 -44.65 34.36 27.58
CA GLU A 875 -44.83 34.22 26.13
C GLU A 875 -43.60 33.54 25.53
N CYS A 876 -43.79 32.52 24.71
CA CYS A 876 -42.71 31.85 23.98
C CYS A 876 -42.10 32.81 22.96
N ILE A 877 -40.80 33.07 23.04
CA ILE A 877 -40.10 34.01 22.16
C ILE A 877 -40.13 33.47 20.72
N PRO A 878 -40.65 34.23 19.73
CA PRO A 878 -40.75 33.75 18.36
C PRO A 878 -39.40 33.31 17.76
N GLY A 879 -39.39 32.13 17.15
CA GLY A 879 -38.19 31.45 16.64
C GLY A 879 -37.55 30.48 17.64
N ASN A 880 -37.97 30.47 18.91
CA ASN A 880 -37.40 29.64 19.98
C ASN A 880 -38.35 28.53 20.47
N GLN A 881 -39.37 28.17 19.68
CA GLN A 881 -40.34 27.11 19.96
C GLN A 881 -39.73 25.80 20.53
N ASP A 882 -38.59 25.35 19.99
CA ASP A 882 -37.92 24.13 20.44
C ASP A 882 -37.35 24.25 21.87
N LEU A 883 -36.97 25.47 22.28
CA LEU A 883 -36.53 25.78 23.63
C LEU A 883 -37.73 25.91 24.58
N CYS A 884 -38.83 26.52 24.14
CA CYS A 884 -40.09 26.60 24.90
C CYS A 884 -40.64 25.20 25.25
N ASN A 885 -40.50 24.25 24.33
CA ASN A 885 -40.92 22.86 24.54
C ASN A 885 -39.87 21.98 25.25
N ASN A 886 -38.82 22.57 25.82
CA ASN A 886 -37.78 21.87 26.57
C ASN A 886 -37.75 22.34 28.04
N LEU A 887 -37.97 21.41 28.97
CA LEU A 887 -38.00 21.64 30.42
C LEU A 887 -36.74 22.33 30.99
N THR A 888 -35.61 22.25 30.29
CA THR A 888 -34.34 22.92 30.66
C THR A 888 -34.48 24.45 30.63
N TYR A 889 -35.36 24.97 29.78
CA TYR A 889 -35.64 26.39 29.62
C TYR A 889 -37.04 26.73 30.18
N ALA A 890 -37.46 26.06 31.26
CA ALA A 890 -38.74 26.33 31.90
C ALA A 890 -38.89 27.82 32.26
N PRO A 891 -40.10 28.41 32.16
CA PRO A 891 -40.32 29.85 32.24
C PRO A 891 -39.90 30.52 33.57
N TYR A 892 -39.59 29.73 34.60
CA TYR A 892 -39.22 30.16 35.95
C TYR A 892 -37.78 29.79 36.36
N GLY A 893 -36.93 29.31 35.43
CA GLY A 893 -35.53 28.93 35.71
C GLY A 893 -34.49 29.88 35.12
N ASP A 894 -33.21 29.69 35.50
CA ASP A 894 -32.08 30.58 35.14
C ASP A 894 -31.82 30.71 33.63
N LYS A 895 -32.34 29.78 32.82
CA LYS A 895 -32.26 29.78 31.34
C LYS A 895 -33.58 30.17 30.67
N SER A 896 -34.59 30.56 31.45
CA SER A 896 -35.93 30.95 30.99
C SER A 896 -35.86 31.99 29.86
N TYR A 897 -35.02 33.03 30.03
CA TYR A 897 -34.89 34.17 29.12
C TYR A 897 -34.49 33.80 27.67
N LEU A 898 -33.95 32.59 27.45
CA LEU A 898 -33.64 32.08 26.10
C LEU A 898 -34.88 31.56 25.36
N ALA A 899 -35.95 31.24 26.07
CA ALA A 899 -37.18 30.67 25.52
C ALA A 899 -38.43 31.52 25.80
N TRP A 900 -38.49 32.21 26.94
CA TRP A 900 -39.71 32.85 27.44
C TRP A 900 -39.49 34.32 27.82
N SER A 901 -40.48 35.14 27.51
CA SER A 901 -40.62 36.52 27.99
C SER A 901 -41.63 36.58 29.16
N ASP A 902 -41.26 37.13 30.31
CA ASP A 902 -42.18 37.35 31.44
C ASP A 902 -43.08 38.56 31.14
N ILE A 903 -44.25 38.30 30.56
CA ILE A 903 -45.22 39.34 30.15
C ILE A 903 -46.18 39.74 31.29
N THR A 904 -45.93 39.31 32.53
CA THR A 904 -46.84 39.52 33.68
C THR A 904 -47.14 41.00 33.97
N LYS A 905 -46.29 41.92 33.50
CA LYS A 905 -46.49 43.39 33.62
C LYS A 905 -46.52 44.14 32.27
N ALA A 906 -46.53 43.44 31.14
CA ALA A 906 -46.39 44.04 29.80
C ALA A 906 -47.67 44.73 29.25
N THR A 907 -48.52 45.27 30.12
CA THR A 907 -49.54 46.26 29.74
C THR A 907 -49.00 47.66 30.03
N ASN A 908 -48.71 48.40 28.96
CA ASN A 908 -48.24 49.79 28.89
C ASN A 908 -46.72 49.99 29.09
N VAL A 909 -46.04 50.48 28.04
CA VAL A 909 -45.49 51.86 27.91
C VAL A 909 -44.86 52.01 26.50
N GLU A 910 -44.70 53.25 26.05
CA GLU A 910 -44.63 53.67 24.65
C GLU A 910 -43.22 53.69 24.01
N ARG A 911 -43.17 53.75 22.67
CA ARG A 911 -41.97 54.11 21.90
C ARG A 911 -41.61 55.59 22.10
N SER A 912 -40.32 55.90 22.27
CA SER A 912 -39.80 57.27 22.04
C SER A 912 -38.41 57.27 21.40
N THR A 913 -38.28 57.96 20.26
CA THR A 913 -37.04 58.22 19.51
C THR A 913 -36.43 59.57 19.89
N ILE A 914 -35.10 59.66 20.13
CA ILE A 914 -34.36 60.94 20.18
C ILE A 914 -32.97 60.79 19.52
N ASP A 915 -32.58 61.82 18.76
CA ASP A 915 -31.29 62.02 18.10
C ASP A 915 -30.61 63.29 18.66
N SER A 916 -29.28 63.28 18.92
CA SER A 916 -28.35 64.40 18.60
C SER A 916 -26.94 64.33 19.24
N LYS A 917 -25.92 64.38 18.36
CA LYS A 917 -24.50 64.79 18.50
C LYS A 917 -23.92 65.11 19.90
N VAL A 918 -23.02 64.23 20.38
CA VAL A 918 -22.10 64.46 21.52
C VAL A 918 -20.65 64.66 21.03
N LYS A 919 -19.85 65.48 21.74
CA LYS A 919 -18.49 65.86 21.33
C LYS A 919 -17.43 64.90 21.93
N LYS A 920 -16.76 64.12 21.08
CA LYS A 920 -15.81 63.05 21.46
C LYS A 920 -14.68 63.49 22.42
N PRO A 921 -14.54 62.88 23.61
CA PRO A 921 -13.41 63.11 24.52
C PRO A 921 -12.06 62.61 23.97
N LYS A 922 -10.96 63.22 24.41
CA LYS A 922 -9.60 62.95 23.90
C LYS A 922 -9.06 61.53 24.19
N ALA A 923 -9.64 60.84 25.17
CA ALA A 923 -9.28 59.48 25.59
C ALA A 923 -10.24 58.39 25.06
N ALA A 924 -11.26 58.77 24.28
CA ALA A 924 -12.12 57.82 23.57
C ALA A 924 -11.59 57.59 22.14
N GLU A 925 -11.77 56.38 21.61
CA GLU A 925 -11.57 56.06 20.20
C GLU A 925 -12.85 56.29 19.38
N TYR A 926 -14.03 56.12 19.99
CA TYR A 926 -15.35 56.36 19.38
C TYR A 926 -16.33 56.99 20.37
N VAL A 927 -17.39 57.63 19.88
CA VAL A 927 -18.59 57.95 20.68
C VAL A 927 -19.58 56.82 20.41
N TYR A 928 -20.09 56.14 21.42
CA TYR A 928 -21.04 55.05 21.19
C TYR A 928 -22.39 55.62 20.73
N PRO A 929 -23.11 55.01 19.76
CA PRO A 929 -22.80 53.75 19.03
C PRO A 929 -22.04 53.93 17.70
N ASP A 930 -21.42 55.08 17.44
CA ASP A 930 -20.79 55.38 16.15
C ASP A 930 -19.69 54.36 15.80
N GLY A 931 -19.92 53.57 14.75
CA GLY A 931 -18.98 52.56 14.26
C GLY A 931 -19.04 51.21 14.97
N ILE A 932 -20.11 50.90 15.73
CA ILE A 932 -20.26 49.71 16.60
C ILE A 932 -19.75 48.38 16.03
N ILE A 933 -19.97 48.09 14.74
CA ILE A 933 -19.48 46.89 14.04
C ILE A 933 -17.93 46.75 14.00
N SER A 934 -17.20 47.83 14.32
CA SER A 934 -15.74 47.93 14.26
C SER A 934 -15.07 47.74 15.62
N TYR A 935 -15.84 47.62 16.69
CA TYR A 935 -15.30 47.52 18.05
C TYR A 935 -14.68 46.14 18.29
N ALA A 936 -13.48 46.14 18.86
CA ALA A 936 -12.72 44.94 19.18
C ALA A 936 -12.28 44.96 20.64
N GLY A 937 -11.75 43.83 21.14
CA GLY A 937 -11.26 43.73 22.51
C GLY A 937 -10.20 44.80 22.79
N GLY A 938 -10.46 45.66 23.78
CA GLY A 938 -9.61 46.80 24.13
C GLY A 938 -10.05 48.17 23.58
N THR A 939 -10.96 48.23 22.61
CA THR A 939 -11.49 49.50 22.06
C THR A 939 -12.17 50.32 23.16
N THR A 940 -11.84 51.62 23.21
CA THR A 940 -12.37 52.56 24.21
C THR A 940 -13.43 53.49 23.58
N VAL A 941 -14.64 53.53 24.14
CA VAL A 941 -15.77 54.36 23.67
C VAL A 941 -16.27 55.31 24.75
N SER A 942 -16.86 56.44 24.37
CA SER A 942 -17.51 57.38 25.30
C SER A 942 -19.03 57.37 25.18
N ILE A 943 -19.72 57.38 26.33
CA ILE A 943 -21.15 57.74 26.44
C ILE A 943 -21.22 58.96 27.36
N GLY A 944 -21.63 60.11 26.80
CA GLY A 944 -21.54 61.39 27.50
C GLY A 944 -20.09 61.73 27.89
N ASN A 945 -19.85 61.92 29.19
CA ASN A 945 -18.51 62.15 29.75
C ASN A 945 -17.82 60.87 30.25
N ASP A 946 -18.53 59.74 30.28
CA ASP A 946 -18.01 58.47 30.80
C ASP A 946 -17.30 57.68 29.70
N LEU A 947 -16.21 56.99 30.08
CA LEU A 947 -15.42 56.14 29.18
C LEU A 947 -15.61 54.66 29.52
N TYR A 948 -15.71 53.83 28.49
CA TYR A 948 -15.90 52.38 28.61
C TYR A 948 -14.93 51.66 27.67
N ARG A 949 -14.30 50.58 28.12
CA ARG A 949 -13.39 49.75 27.34
C ARG A 949 -13.97 48.37 27.11
N CYS A 950 -14.00 47.92 25.87
CA CYS A 950 -14.42 46.57 25.50
C CYS A 950 -13.46 45.53 26.12
N LYS A 951 -13.99 44.48 26.73
CA LYS A 951 -13.18 43.39 27.33
C LYS A 951 -12.38 42.65 26.26
N VAL A 952 -11.20 42.14 26.65
CA VAL A 952 -10.33 41.35 25.76
C VAL A 952 -10.54 39.87 26.06
N GLY A 953 -11.05 39.11 25.08
CA GLY A 953 -11.44 37.70 25.23
C GLY A 953 -12.54 37.32 24.24
N PRO A 954 -13.14 36.11 24.34
CA PRO A 954 -14.30 35.74 23.52
C PRO A 954 -15.50 36.70 23.70
N GLU A 955 -15.61 37.35 24.86
CA GLU A 955 -16.62 38.36 25.21
C GLU A 955 -16.50 39.64 24.36
N SER A 956 -15.33 39.91 23.76
CA SER A 956 -15.12 41.08 22.89
C SER A 956 -16.08 41.15 21.70
N ARG A 957 -16.65 40.01 21.29
CA ARG A 957 -17.65 39.91 20.23
C ARG A 957 -19.01 40.50 20.62
N LEU A 958 -19.27 40.71 21.90
CA LEU A 958 -20.50 41.32 22.40
C LEU A 958 -20.48 42.85 22.27
N CYS A 959 -19.29 43.47 22.29
CA CYS A 959 -19.13 44.92 22.18
C CYS A 959 -19.67 45.52 20.88
N SER A 960 -19.76 44.73 19.81
CA SER A 960 -20.31 45.15 18.51
C SER A 960 -21.82 44.89 18.36
N ILE A 961 -22.50 44.49 19.44
CA ILE A 961 -23.93 44.13 19.46
C ILE A 961 -24.68 45.16 20.32
N GLU A 962 -25.69 45.82 19.73
CA GLU A 962 -26.41 46.95 20.31
C GLU A 962 -27.11 46.64 21.65
N ALA A 963 -27.52 45.38 21.87
CA ALA A 963 -28.12 44.92 23.14
C ALA A 963 -27.15 44.94 24.34
N PHE A 964 -25.84 45.04 24.08
CA PHE A 964 -24.78 45.17 25.10
C PHE A 964 -24.22 46.61 25.11
N ASP A 965 -25.10 47.61 25.01
CA ASP A 965 -24.76 49.03 25.20
C ASP A 965 -23.93 49.22 26.50
N PRO A 966 -22.79 49.93 26.48
CA PRO A 966 -21.95 50.13 27.68
C PRO A 966 -22.67 50.75 28.89
N SER A 967 -23.79 51.43 28.66
CA SER A 967 -24.66 52.04 29.67
C SER A 967 -25.97 51.28 29.92
N GLY A 968 -26.26 50.23 29.14
CA GLY A 968 -27.43 49.37 29.30
C GLY A 968 -27.24 48.24 30.32
N ASP A 969 -28.34 47.56 30.66
CA ASP A 969 -28.38 46.57 31.76
C ASP A 969 -27.39 45.40 31.58
N TYR A 970 -27.08 45.02 30.34
CA TYR A 970 -26.11 43.96 30.00
C TYR A 970 -24.72 44.51 29.63
N GLY A 971 -24.53 45.83 29.67
CA GLY A 971 -23.30 46.49 29.26
C GLY A 971 -22.06 46.01 30.01
N THR A 972 -22.21 45.65 31.29
CA THR A 972 -21.09 45.18 32.13
C THR A 972 -20.54 43.80 31.71
N ASP A 973 -21.24 43.03 30.88
CA ASP A 973 -20.74 41.76 30.33
C ASP A 973 -19.72 41.98 29.22
N ALA A 974 -19.95 42.97 28.35
CA ALA A 974 -19.07 43.31 27.23
C ALA A 974 -18.03 44.41 27.58
N TRP A 975 -18.38 45.34 28.47
CA TRP A 975 -17.63 46.57 28.73
C TRP A 975 -17.16 46.71 30.17
N VAL A 976 -16.09 47.47 30.36
CA VAL A 976 -15.57 47.90 31.65
C VAL A 976 -15.50 49.43 31.66
N LYS A 977 -16.19 50.07 32.61
CA LYS A 977 -16.10 51.52 32.81
C LYS A 977 -14.69 51.90 33.28
N ILE A 978 -14.11 52.93 32.69
CA ILE A 978 -12.80 53.49 33.04
C ILE A 978 -12.93 54.97 33.37
N ASN A 979 -12.13 55.45 34.33
CA ASN A 979 -12.12 56.84 34.80
C ASN A 979 -11.12 57.70 34.02
#